data_AF-A0A162QBY5-F1
#
_entry.id   AF-A0A162QBY5-F1
#
_cell.length_a   1.000
_cell.length_b   1.000
_cell.length_c   1.000
_cell.angle_alpha   90.00
_cell.angle_beta   90.00
_cell.angle_gamma   90.00
#
_symmetry.space_group_name_H-M   'P 1'
#
loop_
_entity.id
_entity.type
_entity.pdbx_description
1 polymer ?
#
loop_
_entity_poly.entity_id
_entity_poly.type
_entity_poly.pdbx_seq_one_letter_code
_entity_poly.pdbx_strand_id
1 'polypeptide(L)'
;MEETNLRNRKPKPSSTETVNAAIAASTGTKSTDIHNAKDDSHSKGKTPDGTVFRVPVTREMVQSLMDPKEPKSLFDILTLATLLFEIVLLFLLPRKVSQYLFLGVFLFWRLAYNVGLGVLLKYQSDKRGLVKLAKKYRLFENPRSRKWLKTQLSMKMHQDYDFDSSPIEYNTWLLFRQLVDLILMNDFGSYVCFAIAWFNTNPQSSFFMDEQLRWIGGIFLIVFNIWVKLDAQRVVKDFAWYWGDFFFLIEQSLTFDGVFEMAPHPMYSVGYVGYYGISLICASYTVLFVSIIAHVLQMAFLVLVETPHIEKTYNPPTAPKRQPIVTESLDDDATNLIKSALSTNHYNNYFRRDLIVFKNFDLCQSSDLASGLVMVYAAVTPFLVRGKWGTIYAVLQAIFWRLFHSAGLGWLLYAQSKNKLFTRHFVKWGGGVDEAFQNWKSIYNLSSCMTYVSFITLCLKLYSLPSDWTYGMTLLRHTLGLAFVCLHIWTSVSTYEVLGDFGWFYGDFFMDDHPTQLLYTGIYRFLNNPEKIMGHAAFWGFSLITYNHYTFGLALFSQIANVLFLQFVERPHMQKLYGDEIRTEAGLTKTLRHAARTIPKNLPVSVQQEIAKVVHEQAPHVGLDGAIKETITKVEKVFTEKRSNVDKKPRISTSSSSDDESVESNNNINGAYGLTLSHFRSSNSNTANNRFTIGERIKVDWIAPDTHGAKDWIGIYRLTANPSKKSTTVSSHGKWHWTNAEIKQEGDERVAVFPPDTPLKTSGSVVFSGTKLPWREGTFEIRYHHHGKHKVMARSIPFEILAPPMPDRDDQDAIQVLLLRLVQNVLDNDPIKMPMSPIDDYTYLDEQRAKKVAHAIKLVFGVEFAWEVIVADTRVSRLSTRVSK
;
A
#
# COMPACT_ATOMS: atom_id res chain seq x y z
N MET A 1 -19.42 -61.28 37.93
CA MET A 1 -18.18 -60.64 37.42
C MET A 1 -18.54 -60.09 36.06
N GLU A 2 -18.57 -58.77 35.96
CA GLU A 2 -19.33 -58.05 34.93
C GLU A 2 -18.47 -56.98 34.26
N GLU A 3 -18.42 -57.00 32.93
CA GLU A 3 -18.27 -55.81 32.10
C GLU A 3 -19.28 -55.91 30.95
N THR A 4 -20.40 -55.19 31.08
CA THR A 4 -21.60 -55.41 30.27
C THR A 4 -21.63 -54.52 29.02
N ASN A 5 -20.99 -55.00 27.95
CA ASN A 5 -21.26 -54.53 26.59
C ASN A 5 -22.74 -54.76 26.22
N LEU A 6 -23.52 -53.70 25.98
CA LEU A 6 -24.90 -53.81 25.50
C LEU A 6 -25.24 -52.88 24.33
N ARG A 7 -25.33 -53.48 23.14
CA ARG A 7 -26.00 -52.90 21.96
C ARG A 7 -27.51 -52.86 22.18
N ASN A 8 -28.18 -51.75 21.87
CA ASN A 8 -29.60 -51.64 21.48
C ASN A 8 -29.98 -50.14 21.32
N ARG A 9 -30.97 -49.71 20.52
CA ARG A 9 -31.79 -50.33 19.46
C ARG A 9 -32.36 -49.17 18.60
N LYS A 10 -32.60 -49.33 17.29
CA LYS A 10 -33.34 -48.32 16.50
C LYS A 10 -34.85 -48.40 16.78
N PRO A 11 -35.53 -47.29 17.11
CA PRO A 11 -36.96 -47.12 16.79
C PRO A 11 -37.12 -46.51 15.39
N LYS A 12 -38.11 -46.99 14.62
CA LYS A 12 -38.62 -46.29 13.43
C LYS A 12 -39.64 -45.22 13.88
N PRO A 13 -39.70 -44.03 13.26
CA PRO A 13 -40.94 -43.27 13.22
C PRO A 13 -41.96 -43.96 12.31
N SER A 14 -43.25 -43.79 12.60
CA SER A 14 -44.37 -44.27 11.79
C SER A 14 -44.74 -43.30 10.66
N SER A 15 -45.64 -43.74 9.78
CA SER A 15 -46.49 -42.88 8.94
C SER A 15 -47.30 -41.88 9.79
N THR A 16 -47.90 -40.81 9.27
CA THR A 16 -48.50 -40.51 7.94
C THR A 16 -48.28 -39.01 7.57
N GLU A 17 -48.66 -38.40 6.44
CA GLU A 17 -49.42 -38.80 5.24
C GLU A 17 -48.96 -38.00 3.98
N THR A 18 -49.46 -38.33 2.79
CA THR A 18 -49.13 -37.69 1.50
C THR A 18 -50.17 -36.67 1.02
N VAL A 19 -49.73 -35.58 0.38
CA VAL A 19 -50.49 -34.90 -0.70
C VAL A 19 -49.55 -34.61 -1.87
N ASN A 20 -50.05 -34.80 -3.10
CA ASN A 20 -49.27 -34.83 -4.32
C ASN A 20 -48.99 -33.44 -4.92
N ALA A 21 -47.85 -33.29 -5.59
CA ALA A 21 -47.66 -32.31 -6.67
C ALA A 21 -47.47 -33.07 -7.99
N ALA A 22 -48.48 -33.02 -8.87
CA ALA A 22 -48.45 -33.69 -10.17
C ALA A 22 -48.13 -32.69 -11.30
N ILE A 23 -47.40 -33.15 -12.31
CA ILE A 23 -46.90 -32.34 -13.42
C ILE A 23 -47.93 -32.30 -14.55
N ALA A 24 -48.16 -31.10 -15.11
CA ALA A 24 -48.67 -30.93 -16.47
C ALA A 24 -47.90 -29.76 -17.13
N ALA A 25 -47.55 -29.90 -18.41
CA ALA A 25 -46.69 -28.95 -19.12
C ALA A 25 -47.37 -28.43 -20.40
N SER A 26 -47.02 -27.21 -20.83
CA SER A 26 -46.72 -26.91 -22.25
C SER A 26 -46.27 -25.46 -22.50
N THR A 27 -45.25 -25.33 -23.36
CA THR A 27 -44.95 -24.23 -24.31
C THR A 27 -45.16 -22.75 -23.91
N GLY A 28 -44.07 -21.97 -23.91
CA GLY A 28 -44.13 -20.50 -23.80
C GLY A 28 -42.77 -19.78 -23.81
N THR A 29 -42.03 -19.83 -24.92
CA THR A 29 -40.64 -19.31 -25.01
C THR A 29 -40.52 -17.79 -24.81
N LYS A 30 -39.99 -17.33 -23.66
CA LYS A 30 -39.54 -15.93 -23.44
C LYS A 30 -38.32 -15.80 -22.52
N SER A 31 -37.34 -15.00 -22.98
CA SER A 31 -36.28 -14.24 -22.27
C SER A 31 -35.91 -14.62 -20.82
N THR A 32 -34.63 -14.96 -20.62
CA THR A 32 -34.02 -15.36 -19.33
C THR A 32 -33.71 -14.23 -18.34
N ASP A 33 -33.73 -12.97 -18.77
CA ASP A 33 -32.88 -11.93 -18.18
C ASP A 33 -33.49 -11.21 -16.96
N ILE A 34 -34.69 -11.63 -16.53
CA ILE A 34 -35.48 -10.94 -15.49
C ILE A 34 -35.06 -11.33 -14.05
N HIS A 35 -34.38 -12.47 -13.86
CA HIS A 35 -34.17 -13.03 -12.51
C HIS A 35 -33.03 -12.43 -11.69
N ASN A 36 -32.00 -11.83 -12.31
CA ASN A 36 -30.85 -11.29 -11.57
C ASN A 36 -31.11 -9.90 -10.94
N ALA A 37 -32.14 -9.18 -11.37
CA ALA A 37 -32.39 -7.79 -10.98
C ALA A 37 -32.95 -7.59 -9.54
N LYS A 38 -33.12 -8.65 -8.75
CA LYS A 38 -33.71 -8.54 -7.40
C LYS A 38 -32.69 -8.27 -6.28
N ASP A 39 -31.49 -8.85 -6.34
CA ASP A 39 -30.54 -8.75 -5.21
C ASP A 39 -29.85 -7.39 -5.12
N ASP A 40 -29.57 -6.72 -6.25
CA ASP A 40 -28.98 -5.37 -6.26
C ASP A 40 -29.95 -4.25 -5.79
N SER A 41 -31.20 -4.58 -5.48
CA SER A 41 -32.23 -3.59 -5.12
C SER A 41 -32.00 -2.87 -3.78
N HIS A 42 -31.04 -3.32 -2.96
CA HIS A 42 -30.81 -2.89 -1.58
C HIS A 42 -29.55 -2.04 -1.33
N SER A 43 -28.72 -1.76 -2.34
CA SER A 43 -27.44 -1.05 -2.17
C SER A 43 -27.61 0.39 -1.65
N LYS A 44 -27.01 0.67 -0.49
CA LYS A 44 -27.01 2.00 0.17
C LYS A 44 -25.71 2.74 -0.10
N GLY A 45 -25.82 3.98 -0.54
CA GLY A 45 -24.73 4.92 -0.74
C GLY A 45 -24.66 5.92 0.41
N LYS A 46 -23.46 6.41 0.73
CA LYS A 46 -23.20 7.40 1.77
C LYS A 46 -22.32 8.52 1.24
N THR A 47 -22.82 9.75 1.28
CA THR A 47 -22.06 10.93 0.86
C THR A 47 -20.98 11.30 1.90
N PRO A 48 -19.97 12.12 1.55
CA PRO A 48 -18.97 12.61 2.51
C PRO A 48 -19.58 13.34 3.72
N ASP A 49 -20.72 14.01 3.52
CA ASP A 49 -21.45 14.75 4.56
C ASP A 49 -22.27 13.80 5.49
N GLY A 50 -22.20 12.49 5.25
CA GLY A 50 -22.85 11.45 6.05
C GLY A 50 -24.25 11.05 5.58
N THR A 51 -24.83 11.76 4.62
CA THR A 51 -26.18 11.50 4.08
C THR A 51 -26.23 10.13 3.40
N VAL A 52 -27.15 9.26 3.85
CA VAL A 52 -27.38 7.94 3.25
C VAL A 52 -28.51 8.02 2.22
N PHE A 53 -28.32 7.42 1.05
CA PHE A 53 -29.27 7.35 -0.05
C PHE A 53 -29.31 5.93 -0.65
N ARG A 54 -30.37 5.59 -1.37
CA ARG A 54 -30.41 4.36 -2.18
C ARG A 54 -29.66 4.62 -3.48
N VAL A 55 -28.73 3.75 -3.87
CA VAL A 55 -28.00 3.87 -5.14
C VAL A 55 -28.85 3.31 -6.28
N PRO A 56 -29.26 4.12 -7.28
CA PRO A 56 -30.04 3.64 -8.41
C PRO A 56 -29.20 2.80 -9.38
N VAL A 57 -29.83 1.81 -10.03
CA VAL A 57 -29.17 0.87 -10.92
C VAL A 57 -28.77 1.53 -12.25
N THR A 58 -27.51 1.40 -12.61
CA THR A 58 -26.92 1.91 -13.86
C THR A 58 -26.84 0.82 -14.93
N ARG A 59 -26.94 1.20 -16.20
CA ARG A 59 -26.79 0.27 -17.34
C ARG A 59 -25.32 0.04 -17.68
N GLU A 60 -24.96 -1.20 -17.99
CA GLU A 60 -23.60 -1.55 -18.42
C GLU A 60 -23.20 -0.81 -19.71
N MET A 61 -21.96 -0.33 -19.76
CA MET A 61 -21.40 0.46 -20.87
C MET A 61 -21.58 -0.23 -22.24
N VAL A 62 -21.12 -1.47 -22.35
CA VAL A 62 -21.04 -2.17 -23.65
C VAL A 62 -22.43 -2.44 -24.19
N GLN A 63 -23.38 -2.85 -23.34
CA GLN A 63 -24.78 -3.01 -23.71
C GLN A 63 -25.41 -1.66 -24.09
N SER A 64 -25.22 -0.62 -23.27
CA SER A 64 -25.77 0.72 -23.49
C SER A 64 -25.27 1.38 -24.78
N LEU A 65 -24.02 1.15 -25.20
CA LEU A 65 -23.50 1.64 -26.47
C LEU A 65 -23.86 0.73 -27.65
N MET A 66 -23.75 -0.59 -27.53
CA MET A 66 -23.80 -1.51 -28.69
C MET A 66 -25.18 -2.08 -29.03
N ASP A 67 -26.16 -2.15 -28.10
CA ASP A 67 -27.51 -2.62 -28.47
C ASP A 67 -28.28 -1.50 -29.22
N PRO A 68 -28.65 -1.67 -30.51
CA PRO A 68 -29.35 -0.64 -31.28
C PRO A 68 -30.81 -0.39 -30.82
N LYS A 69 -31.36 -1.20 -29.91
CA LYS A 69 -32.73 -1.05 -29.38
C LYS A 69 -32.82 -0.04 -28.24
N GLU A 70 -31.72 0.21 -27.53
CA GLU A 70 -31.70 1.09 -26.36
C GLU A 70 -31.49 2.57 -26.78
N PRO A 71 -32.15 3.54 -26.09
CA PRO A 71 -32.07 4.94 -26.46
C PRO A 71 -30.66 5.49 -26.20
N LYS A 72 -30.08 6.15 -27.20
CA LYS A 72 -28.73 6.72 -27.15
C LYS A 72 -28.79 8.17 -26.69
N SER A 73 -28.02 8.52 -25.67
CA SER A 73 -27.76 9.92 -25.31
C SER A 73 -26.87 10.59 -26.36
N LEU A 74 -26.79 11.92 -26.32
CA LEU A 74 -25.85 12.68 -27.16
C LEU A 74 -24.38 12.31 -26.87
N PHE A 75 -24.06 11.84 -25.66
CA PHE A 75 -22.72 11.34 -25.32
C PHE A 75 -22.42 9.99 -25.98
N ASP A 76 -23.40 9.09 -26.06
CA ASP A 76 -23.25 7.81 -26.77
C ASP A 76 -23.11 8.05 -28.29
N ILE A 77 -23.95 8.93 -28.85
CA ILE A 77 -23.90 9.31 -30.27
C ILE A 77 -22.55 9.94 -30.61
N LEU A 78 -22.03 10.83 -29.76
CA LEU A 78 -20.69 11.42 -29.94
C LEU A 78 -19.60 10.34 -29.92
N THR A 79 -19.66 9.41 -28.97
CA THR A 79 -18.67 8.33 -28.82
C THR A 79 -18.68 7.36 -30.00
N LEU A 80 -19.87 6.98 -30.47
CA LEU A 80 -20.03 6.14 -31.66
C LEU A 80 -19.60 6.87 -32.94
N ALA A 81 -19.83 8.18 -33.03
CA ALA A 81 -19.40 9.00 -34.17
C ALA A 81 -17.87 9.16 -34.24
N THR A 82 -17.17 9.35 -33.12
CA THR A 82 -15.70 9.43 -33.09
C THR A 82 -15.07 8.08 -33.47
N LEU A 83 -15.58 6.97 -32.92
CA LEU A 83 -15.15 5.62 -33.33
C LEU A 83 -15.33 5.37 -34.82
N LEU A 84 -16.52 5.67 -35.35
CA LEU A 84 -16.81 5.46 -36.78
C LEU A 84 -15.90 6.33 -37.65
N PHE A 85 -15.61 7.57 -37.24
CA PHE A 85 -14.67 8.45 -37.93
C PHE A 85 -13.24 7.90 -37.91
N GLU A 86 -12.75 7.40 -36.78
CA GLU A 86 -11.44 6.73 -36.68
C GLU A 86 -11.36 5.50 -37.60
N ILE A 87 -12.38 4.64 -37.60
CA ILE A 87 -12.45 3.46 -38.48
C ILE A 87 -12.49 3.86 -39.97
N VAL A 88 -13.27 4.89 -40.33
CA VAL A 88 -13.34 5.38 -41.72
C VAL A 88 -12.00 5.98 -42.18
N LEU A 89 -11.32 6.75 -41.32
CA LEU A 89 -9.98 7.28 -41.62
C LEU A 89 -8.94 6.17 -41.84
N LEU A 90 -9.04 5.03 -41.14
CA LEU A 90 -8.13 3.90 -41.30
C LEU A 90 -8.15 3.32 -42.72
N PHE A 91 -9.32 3.28 -43.36
CA PHE A 91 -9.49 2.77 -44.73
C PHE A 91 -9.31 3.83 -45.82
N LEU A 92 -9.52 5.12 -45.53
CA LEU A 92 -9.35 6.21 -46.49
C LEU A 92 -7.90 6.73 -46.60
N LEU A 93 -7.11 6.66 -45.53
CA LEU A 93 -5.78 7.27 -45.50
C LEU A 93 -4.67 6.34 -46.02
N PRO A 94 -3.64 6.87 -46.73
CA PRO A 94 -2.47 6.09 -47.11
C PRO A 94 -1.74 5.56 -45.88
N ARG A 95 -1.33 4.28 -45.90
CA ARG A 95 -0.77 3.55 -44.75
C ARG A 95 0.26 4.30 -43.90
N LYS A 96 1.19 5.05 -44.52
CA LYS A 96 2.19 5.86 -43.78
C LYS A 96 1.55 7.00 -42.97
N VAL A 97 0.48 7.62 -43.46
CA VAL A 97 -0.28 8.65 -42.75
C VAL A 97 -1.04 8.01 -41.59
N SER A 98 -1.76 6.90 -41.85
CA SER A 98 -2.49 6.14 -40.81
C SER A 98 -1.56 5.70 -39.67
N GLN A 99 -0.35 5.23 -39.98
CA GLN A 99 0.65 4.81 -38.99
C GLN A 99 1.00 5.89 -37.97
N TYR A 100 1.28 7.12 -38.42
CA TYR A 100 1.62 8.21 -37.50
C TYR A 100 0.38 8.91 -36.91
N LEU A 101 -0.73 8.97 -37.66
CA LEU A 101 -1.99 9.53 -37.17
C LEU A 101 -2.53 8.71 -35.99
N PHE A 102 -2.72 7.40 -36.16
CA PHE A 102 -3.28 6.57 -35.07
C PHE A 102 -2.31 6.40 -33.90
N LEU A 103 -0.99 6.53 -34.11
CA LEU A 103 -0.04 6.66 -33.01
C LEU A 103 -0.32 7.94 -32.19
N GLY A 104 -0.52 9.08 -32.85
CA GLY A 104 -0.85 10.35 -32.19
C GLY A 104 -2.23 10.33 -31.51
N VAL A 105 -3.24 9.80 -32.18
CA VAL A 105 -4.62 9.69 -31.66
C VAL A 105 -4.69 8.71 -30.48
N PHE A 106 -4.03 7.54 -30.56
CA PHE A 106 -3.94 6.62 -29.43
C PHE A 106 -3.21 7.27 -28.25
N LEU A 107 -2.05 7.91 -28.46
CA LEU A 107 -1.33 8.59 -27.38
C LEU A 107 -2.15 9.73 -26.75
N PHE A 108 -2.96 10.44 -27.54
CA PHE A 108 -3.91 11.43 -27.01
C PHE A 108 -4.97 10.79 -26.09
N TRP A 109 -5.70 9.77 -26.57
CA TRP A 109 -6.74 9.11 -25.76
C TRP A 109 -6.16 8.40 -24.54
N ARG A 110 -4.98 7.77 -24.69
CA ARG A 110 -4.23 7.14 -23.59
C ARG A 110 -3.82 8.13 -22.51
N LEU A 111 -3.33 9.31 -22.90
CA LEU A 111 -3.03 10.38 -21.94
C LEU A 111 -4.31 10.99 -21.35
N ALA A 112 -5.40 11.11 -22.11
CA ALA A 112 -6.70 11.52 -21.56
C ALA A 112 -7.22 10.50 -20.53
N TYR A 113 -7.01 9.20 -20.75
CA TYR A 113 -7.41 8.12 -19.85
C TYR A 113 -6.56 8.10 -18.57
N ASN A 114 -5.23 7.94 -18.68
CA ASN A 114 -4.39 7.77 -17.49
C ASN A 114 -3.96 9.08 -16.82
N VAL A 115 -3.78 10.18 -17.57
CA VAL A 115 -3.38 11.49 -16.98
C VAL A 115 -4.59 12.41 -16.82
N GLY A 116 -5.47 12.49 -17.82
CA GLY A 116 -6.67 13.34 -17.79
C GLY A 116 -7.64 12.94 -16.67
N LEU A 117 -8.17 11.71 -16.69
CA LEU A 117 -9.02 11.20 -15.60
C LEU A 117 -8.24 11.17 -14.28
N GLY A 118 -6.94 10.82 -14.30
CA GLY A 118 -6.08 10.82 -13.11
C GLY A 118 -6.03 12.17 -12.39
N VAL A 119 -5.89 13.28 -13.13
CA VAL A 119 -5.93 14.65 -12.56
C VAL A 119 -7.32 15.01 -12.05
N LEU A 120 -8.39 14.65 -12.77
CA LEU A 120 -9.77 14.93 -12.34
C LEU A 120 -10.14 14.15 -11.07
N LEU A 121 -9.80 12.86 -11.02
CA LEU A 121 -10.00 11.99 -9.86
C LEU A 121 -9.13 12.43 -8.69
N LYS A 122 -7.86 12.78 -8.88
CA LYS A 122 -7.03 13.32 -7.79
C LYS A 122 -7.58 14.63 -7.24
N TYR A 123 -8.02 15.56 -8.09
CA TYR A 123 -8.69 16.79 -7.65
C TYR A 123 -10.02 16.52 -6.90
N GLN A 124 -10.71 15.43 -7.24
CA GLN A 124 -11.90 14.96 -6.53
C GLN A 124 -11.56 14.28 -5.18
N SER A 125 -10.56 13.40 -5.11
CA SER A 125 -10.10 12.75 -3.85
C SER A 125 -9.55 13.74 -2.83
N ASP A 126 -8.73 14.68 -3.30
CA ASP A 126 -8.01 15.60 -2.42
C ASP A 126 -8.92 16.76 -1.98
N LYS A 127 -9.78 17.28 -2.87
CA LYS A 127 -10.49 18.56 -2.66
C LYS A 127 -12.00 18.53 -2.93
N ARG A 128 -12.57 17.35 -3.24
CA ARG A 128 -13.95 17.17 -3.78
C ARG A 128 -14.22 18.10 -4.97
N GLY A 129 -13.20 18.30 -5.80
CA GLY A 129 -13.11 19.35 -6.79
C GLY A 129 -14.17 19.33 -7.89
N LEU A 130 -14.54 18.15 -8.40
CA LEU A 130 -15.59 18.04 -9.43
C LEU A 130 -16.96 18.42 -8.88
N VAL A 131 -17.26 17.99 -7.65
CA VAL A 131 -18.49 18.35 -6.95
C VAL A 131 -18.50 19.84 -6.57
N LYS A 132 -17.37 20.41 -6.12
CA LYS A 132 -17.22 21.86 -5.90
C LYS A 132 -17.40 22.66 -7.19
N LEU A 133 -16.96 22.17 -8.35
CA LEU A 133 -17.22 22.80 -9.65
C LEU A 133 -18.70 22.71 -10.05
N ALA A 134 -19.36 21.56 -9.87
CA ALA A 134 -20.78 21.40 -10.18
C ALA A 134 -21.67 22.32 -9.33
N LYS A 135 -21.37 22.44 -8.02
CA LYS A 135 -21.97 23.40 -7.10
C LYS A 135 -21.71 24.85 -7.55
N LYS A 136 -20.45 25.21 -7.85
CA LYS A 136 -20.05 26.57 -8.30
C LYS A 136 -20.77 27.04 -9.57
N TYR A 137 -20.89 26.17 -10.58
CA TYR A 137 -21.55 26.51 -11.86
C TYR A 137 -23.05 26.20 -11.87
N ARG A 138 -23.62 25.74 -10.74
CA ARG A 138 -25.05 25.42 -10.59
C ARG A 138 -25.58 24.49 -11.68
N LEU A 139 -24.77 23.51 -12.11
CA LEU A 139 -25.04 22.68 -13.29
C LEU A 139 -26.40 21.98 -13.23
N PHE A 140 -26.75 21.46 -12.05
CA PHE A 140 -27.99 20.72 -11.80
C PHE A 140 -29.16 21.60 -11.33
N GLU A 141 -28.92 22.89 -11.02
CA GLU A 141 -29.95 23.82 -10.54
C GLU A 141 -30.50 24.73 -11.66
N ASN A 142 -29.60 25.24 -12.52
CA ASN A 142 -29.93 26.17 -13.60
C ASN A 142 -30.95 25.53 -14.58
N PRO A 143 -32.14 26.13 -14.82
CA PRO A 143 -33.22 25.49 -15.56
C PRO A 143 -32.85 24.93 -16.94
N ARG A 144 -31.93 25.57 -17.67
CA ARG A 144 -31.51 25.13 -19.01
C ARG A 144 -30.62 23.88 -18.93
N SER A 145 -29.57 23.91 -18.12
CA SER A 145 -28.66 22.78 -17.95
C SER A 145 -29.32 21.64 -17.17
N ARG A 146 -30.13 21.92 -16.15
CA ARG A 146 -30.93 20.93 -15.41
C ARG A 146 -31.83 20.13 -16.34
N LYS A 147 -32.63 20.79 -17.19
CA LYS A 147 -33.51 20.09 -18.14
C LYS A 147 -32.71 19.21 -19.11
N TRP A 148 -31.64 19.74 -19.68
CA TRP A 148 -30.80 18.99 -20.62
C TRP A 148 -30.10 17.80 -19.94
N LEU A 149 -29.43 18.00 -18.81
CA LEU A 149 -28.74 16.95 -18.05
C LEU A 149 -29.73 15.88 -17.54
N LYS A 150 -30.91 16.25 -17.04
CA LYS A 150 -31.94 15.27 -16.64
C LYS A 150 -32.36 14.40 -17.83
N THR A 151 -32.59 15.01 -19.01
CA THR A 151 -32.87 14.25 -20.23
C THR A 151 -31.70 13.35 -20.66
N GLN A 152 -30.44 13.83 -20.63
CA GLN A 152 -29.30 13.01 -21.09
C GLN A 152 -28.96 11.87 -20.13
N LEU A 153 -28.89 12.12 -18.82
CA LEU A 153 -28.49 11.12 -17.83
C LEU A 153 -29.57 10.05 -17.65
N SER A 154 -30.86 10.43 -17.59
CA SER A 154 -31.95 9.46 -17.39
C SER A 154 -32.13 8.45 -18.52
N MET A 155 -31.58 8.65 -19.73
CA MET A 155 -31.63 7.63 -20.80
C MET A 155 -30.78 6.38 -20.50
N LYS A 156 -29.73 6.52 -19.69
CA LYS A 156 -28.77 5.45 -19.35
C LYS A 156 -29.03 4.81 -17.98
N MET A 157 -30.19 5.09 -17.40
CA MET A 157 -30.61 4.66 -16.06
C MET A 157 -31.84 3.76 -16.10
N HIS A 158 -32.04 2.98 -15.03
CA HIS A 158 -33.27 2.23 -14.81
C HIS A 158 -34.38 3.10 -14.18
N GLN A 159 -35.60 2.54 -14.07
CA GLN A 159 -36.81 3.26 -13.63
C GLN A 159 -36.78 3.70 -12.15
N ASP A 160 -35.78 3.29 -11.39
CA ASP A 160 -35.53 3.64 -9.99
C ASP A 160 -34.71 4.93 -9.80
N TYR A 161 -34.18 5.51 -10.88
CA TYR A 161 -33.45 6.78 -10.83
C TYR A 161 -34.39 8.00 -10.91
N ASP A 162 -34.47 8.77 -9.83
CA ASP A 162 -34.87 10.17 -9.90
C ASP A 162 -33.66 11.11 -9.71
N PHE A 163 -33.46 11.95 -10.73
CA PHE A 163 -32.46 13.00 -10.78
C PHE A 163 -32.58 14.05 -9.66
N ASP A 164 -33.81 14.38 -9.22
CA ASP A 164 -34.04 15.52 -8.32
C ASP A 164 -33.92 15.16 -6.83
N SER A 165 -34.11 13.90 -6.46
CA SER A 165 -33.85 13.36 -5.11
C SER A 165 -32.46 12.71 -4.97
N SER A 166 -31.77 12.38 -6.07
CA SER A 166 -30.39 11.90 -6.04
C SER A 166 -29.41 12.98 -5.54
N PRO A 167 -28.42 12.65 -4.69
CA PRO A 167 -27.44 13.63 -4.21
C PRO A 167 -26.56 14.14 -5.36
N ILE A 168 -26.09 15.37 -5.22
CA ILE A 168 -25.26 16.04 -6.22
C ILE A 168 -23.92 15.31 -6.46
N GLU A 169 -23.40 14.60 -5.46
CA GLU A 169 -22.23 13.72 -5.59
C GLU A 169 -22.49 12.58 -6.59
N TYR A 170 -23.67 11.96 -6.55
CA TYR A 170 -24.10 10.90 -7.48
C TYR A 170 -24.38 11.45 -8.89
N ASN A 171 -25.10 12.58 -8.99
CA ASN A 171 -25.37 13.22 -10.29
C ASN A 171 -24.07 13.75 -10.95
N THR A 172 -23.08 14.17 -10.17
CA THR A 172 -21.74 14.54 -10.67
C THR A 172 -20.98 13.29 -11.15
N TRP A 173 -21.08 12.17 -10.43
CA TRP A 173 -20.50 10.88 -10.86
C TRP A 173 -21.13 10.38 -12.17
N LEU A 174 -22.46 10.40 -12.33
CA LEU A 174 -23.13 10.02 -13.57
C LEU A 174 -22.70 10.87 -14.78
N LEU A 175 -22.42 12.16 -14.58
CA LEU A 175 -21.86 13.03 -15.62
C LEU A 175 -20.39 12.71 -15.90
N PHE A 176 -19.59 12.43 -14.87
CA PHE A 176 -18.21 11.95 -15.02
C PHE A 176 -18.14 10.63 -15.79
N ARG A 177 -19.08 9.69 -15.58
CA ARG A 177 -19.17 8.45 -16.37
C ARG A 177 -19.28 8.70 -17.87
N GLN A 178 -20.01 9.73 -18.31
CA GLN A 178 -20.13 10.04 -19.74
C GLN A 178 -18.79 10.49 -20.37
N LEU A 179 -17.92 11.12 -19.57
CA LEU A 179 -16.55 11.47 -19.98
C LEU A 179 -15.65 10.23 -20.00
N VAL A 180 -15.81 9.31 -19.04
CA VAL A 180 -15.07 8.03 -19.01
C VAL A 180 -15.47 7.16 -20.21
N ASP A 181 -16.76 7.02 -20.54
CA ASP A 181 -17.25 6.26 -21.69
C ASP A 181 -16.60 6.73 -22.99
N LEU A 182 -16.60 8.06 -23.22
CA LEU A 182 -16.00 8.68 -24.40
C LEU A 182 -14.49 8.39 -24.48
N ILE A 183 -13.75 8.55 -23.37
CA ILE A 183 -12.30 8.39 -23.36
C ILE A 183 -11.89 6.91 -23.47
N LEU A 184 -12.49 6.03 -22.67
CA LEU A 184 -12.16 4.61 -22.61
C LEU A 184 -12.45 3.89 -23.93
N MET A 185 -13.57 4.23 -24.58
CA MET A 185 -13.97 3.57 -25.81
C MET A 185 -13.08 3.99 -27.00
N ASN A 186 -12.74 5.29 -27.13
CA ASN A 186 -11.84 5.74 -28.17
C ASN A 186 -10.36 5.39 -27.90
N ASP A 187 -9.91 5.27 -26.64
CA ASP A 187 -8.60 4.70 -26.30
C ASP A 187 -8.46 3.28 -26.87
N PHE A 188 -9.46 2.42 -26.67
CA PHE A 188 -9.46 1.07 -27.25
C PHE A 188 -9.59 1.07 -28.78
N GLY A 189 -10.51 1.87 -29.34
CA GLY A 189 -10.72 1.97 -30.79
C GLY A 189 -9.48 2.45 -31.54
N SER A 190 -8.87 3.54 -31.09
CA SER A 190 -7.65 4.10 -31.67
C SER A 190 -6.45 3.16 -31.51
N TYR A 191 -6.34 2.42 -30.40
CA TYR A 191 -5.32 1.38 -30.24
C TYR A 191 -5.43 0.27 -31.30
N VAL A 192 -6.66 -0.21 -31.57
CA VAL A 192 -6.90 -1.23 -32.61
C VAL A 192 -6.58 -0.67 -34.00
N CYS A 193 -6.98 0.57 -34.30
CA CYS A 193 -6.65 1.22 -35.58
C CYS A 193 -5.13 1.41 -35.75
N PHE A 194 -4.42 1.81 -34.69
CA PHE A 194 -2.97 1.89 -34.63
C PHE A 194 -2.31 0.52 -34.89
N ALA A 195 -2.77 -0.53 -34.20
CA ALA A 195 -2.24 -1.89 -34.36
C ALA A 195 -2.40 -2.41 -35.79
N ILE A 196 -3.56 -2.17 -36.42
CA ILE A 196 -3.81 -2.52 -37.82
C ILE A 196 -2.91 -1.73 -38.78
N ALA A 197 -2.75 -0.42 -38.59
CA ALA A 197 -1.85 0.39 -39.44
C ALA A 197 -0.38 -0.08 -39.37
N TRP A 198 0.05 -0.56 -38.21
CA TRP A 198 1.39 -1.09 -37.94
C TRP A 198 1.52 -2.62 -38.10
N PHE A 199 0.49 -3.32 -38.59
CA PHE A 199 0.50 -4.78 -38.81
C PHE A 199 1.52 -5.18 -39.89
N ASN A 200 2.54 -5.94 -39.51
CA ASN A 200 3.59 -6.40 -40.43
C ASN A 200 3.15 -7.67 -41.18
N THR A 201 2.98 -7.55 -42.49
CA THR A 201 2.51 -8.61 -43.41
C THR A 201 3.61 -9.55 -43.91
N ASN A 202 4.87 -9.35 -43.55
CA ASN A 202 5.98 -10.25 -43.91
C ASN A 202 7.03 -10.30 -42.78
N PRO A 203 6.76 -11.02 -41.69
CA PRO A 203 7.72 -11.22 -40.61
C PRO A 203 8.84 -12.17 -41.04
N GLN A 204 10.03 -11.62 -41.31
CA GLN A 204 11.22 -12.44 -41.58
C GLN A 204 11.69 -13.15 -40.29
N SER A 205 11.53 -14.46 -40.23
CA SER A 205 12.04 -15.31 -39.15
C SER A 205 12.72 -16.56 -39.71
N SER A 206 13.74 -17.06 -39.00
CA SER A 206 14.53 -18.23 -39.38
C SER A 206 13.99 -19.55 -38.80
N PHE A 207 12.79 -19.52 -38.21
CA PHE A 207 12.21 -20.66 -37.48
C PHE A 207 10.82 -21.00 -38.02
N PHE A 208 10.69 -22.23 -38.53
CA PHE A 208 9.55 -22.69 -39.34
C PHE A 208 8.19 -22.73 -38.63
N MET A 209 8.13 -22.50 -37.32
CA MET A 209 6.88 -22.41 -36.54
C MET A 209 6.62 -21.03 -35.91
N ASP A 210 7.47 -20.02 -36.15
CA ASP A 210 7.37 -18.70 -35.51
C ASP A 210 6.01 -18.05 -35.75
N GLU A 211 5.51 -18.07 -36.98
CA GLU A 211 4.24 -17.46 -37.34
C GLU A 211 3.06 -18.16 -36.63
N GLN A 212 3.01 -19.49 -36.67
CA GLN A 212 1.95 -20.28 -36.02
C GLN A 212 1.98 -20.07 -34.49
N LEU A 213 3.16 -20.09 -33.87
CA LEU A 213 3.30 -19.86 -32.43
C LEU A 213 2.91 -18.43 -32.02
N ARG A 214 3.25 -17.42 -32.83
CA ARG A 214 2.85 -16.03 -32.58
C ARG A 214 1.36 -15.78 -32.77
N TRP A 215 0.72 -16.39 -33.77
CA TRP A 215 -0.73 -16.31 -33.94
C TRP A 215 -1.47 -17.06 -32.84
N ILE A 216 -1.10 -18.32 -32.55
CA ILE A 216 -1.73 -19.13 -31.49
C ILE A 216 -1.55 -18.46 -30.12
N GLY A 217 -0.32 -18.04 -29.79
CA GLY A 217 -0.03 -17.31 -28.56
C GLY A 217 -0.76 -15.98 -28.49
N GLY A 218 -0.77 -15.19 -29.57
CA GLY A 218 -1.45 -13.91 -29.61
C GLY A 218 -2.96 -14.01 -29.41
N ILE A 219 -3.61 -14.95 -30.10
CA ILE A 219 -5.05 -15.25 -29.95
C ILE A 219 -5.34 -15.73 -28.53
N PHE A 220 -4.53 -16.64 -27.98
CA PHE A 220 -4.68 -17.12 -26.60
C PHE A 220 -4.64 -15.96 -25.59
N LEU A 221 -3.65 -15.06 -25.70
CA LEU A 221 -3.55 -13.91 -24.81
C LEU A 221 -4.73 -12.93 -24.96
N ILE A 222 -5.29 -12.76 -26.15
CA ILE A 222 -6.50 -11.93 -26.37
C ILE A 222 -7.74 -12.57 -25.74
N VAL A 223 -7.98 -13.87 -25.98
CA VAL A 223 -9.12 -14.60 -25.39
C VAL A 223 -9.03 -14.62 -23.86
N PHE A 224 -7.84 -14.88 -23.32
CA PHE A 224 -7.58 -14.82 -21.88
C PHE A 224 -7.77 -13.41 -21.31
N ASN A 225 -7.40 -12.36 -22.05
CA ASN A 225 -7.65 -10.97 -21.65
C ASN A 225 -9.14 -10.62 -21.58
N ILE A 226 -9.93 -11.07 -22.56
CA ILE A 226 -11.40 -10.89 -22.58
C ILE A 226 -12.03 -11.59 -21.37
N TRP A 227 -11.64 -12.85 -21.09
CA TRP A 227 -12.08 -13.56 -19.88
C TRP A 227 -11.72 -12.79 -18.60
N VAL A 228 -10.48 -12.30 -18.48
CA VAL A 228 -10.04 -11.49 -17.33
C VAL A 228 -10.87 -10.22 -17.15
N LYS A 229 -11.24 -9.52 -18.23
CA LYS A 229 -12.05 -8.29 -18.15
C LYS A 229 -13.48 -8.58 -17.74
N LEU A 230 -14.12 -9.59 -18.35
CA LEU A 230 -15.51 -9.98 -18.04
C LEU A 230 -15.66 -10.46 -16.59
N ASP A 231 -14.77 -11.33 -16.13
CA ASP A 231 -14.82 -11.82 -14.74
C ASP A 231 -14.44 -10.73 -13.72
N ALA A 232 -13.56 -9.79 -14.07
CA ALA A 232 -13.31 -8.64 -13.21
C ALA A 232 -14.52 -7.69 -13.12
N GLN A 233 -15.23 -7.44 -14.23
CA GLN A 233 -16.44 -6.61 -14.25
C GLN A 233 -17.55 -7.24 -13.38
N ARG A 234 -17.74 -8.57 -13.42
CA ARG A 234 -18.66 -9.33 -12.55
C ARG A 234 -18.46 -9.02 -11.06
N VAL A 235 -17.20 -8.94 -10.61
CA VAL A 235 -16.85 -8.75 -9.19
C VAL A 235 -16.93 -7.29 -8.77
N VAL A 236 -16.38 -6.38 -9.57
CA VAL A 236 -16.22 -4.96 -9.23
C VAL A 236 -17.53 -4.17 -9.40
N LYS A 237 -18.37 -4.56 -10.35
CA LYS A 237 -19.55 -3.85 -10.84
C LYS A 237 -19.27 -2.42 -11.33
N ASP A 238 -20.29 -1.81 -11.91
CA ASP A 238 -20.28 -0.44 -12.44
C ASP A 238 -19.77 0.62 -11.45
N PHE A 239 -20.05 0.49 -10.14
CA PHE A 239 -19.68 1.49 -9.15
C PHE A 239 -18.16 1.73 -9.09
N ALA A 240 -17.39 0.66 -8.87
CA ALA A 240 -15.94 0.74 -8.73
C ALA A 240 -15.21 0.70 -10.09
N TRP A 241 -15.82 0.17 -11.16
CA TRP A 241 -15.29 0.30 -12.53
C TRP A 241 -15.20 1.76 -12.99
N TYR A 242 -16.05 2.64 -12.43
CA TYR A 242 -16.08 4.08 -12.70
C TYR A 242 -15.64 4.94 -11.51
N TRP A 243 -14.84 4.41 -10.58
CA TRP A 243 -14.24 5.17 -9.46
C TRP A 243 -15.27 5.95 -8.62
N GLY A 244 -16.42 5.34 -8.33
CA GLY A 244 -17.52 5.98 -7.60
C GLY A 244 -17.18 6.35 -6.14
N ASP A 245 -16.22 5.65 -5.53
CA ASP A 245 -15.65 5.89 -4.19
C ASP A 245 -15.02 7.29 -4.05
N PHE A 246 -14.50 7.85 -5.14
CA PHE A 246 -14.05 9.25 -5.19
C PHE A 246 -15.19 10.26 -4.97
N PHE A 247 -16.46 9.86 -5.14
CA PHE A 247 -17.65 10.71 -5.00
C PHE A 247 -18.48 10.38 -3.75
N PHE A 248 -18.78 9.10 -3.53
CA PHE A 248 -19.58 8.59 -2.40
C PHE A 248 -19.22 7.13 -2.12
N LEU A 249 -19.40 6.66 -0.88
CA LEU A 249 -19.14 5.25 -0.52
C LEU A 249 -20.41 4.41 -0.67
N ILE A 250 -20.28 3.08 -0.81
CA ILE A 250 -21.40 2.13 -0.76
C ILE A 250 -21.19 1.13 0.37
N GLU A 251 -22.26 0.83 1.11
CA GLU A 251 -22.31 -0.25 2.10
C GLU A 251 -22.46 -1.63 1.40
N GLN A 252 -21.41 -2.06 0.68
CA GLN A 252 -21.37 -3.35 -0.03
C GLN A 252 -20.09 -4.12 0.31
N SER A 253 -20.24 -5.36 0.79
CA SER A 253 -19.12 -6.29 1.00
C SER A 253 -18.71 -6.93 -0.33
N LEU A 254 -17.63 -6.43 -0.94
CA LEU A 254 -17.05 -7.03 -2.15
C LEU A 254 -16.33 -8.35 -1.81
N THR A 255 -16.93 -9.47 -2.20
CA THR A 255 -16.27 -10.79 -2.15
C THR A 255 -15.33 -10.93 -3.35
N PHE A 256 -14.03 -10.74 -3.12
CA PHE A 256 -12.98 -10.83 -4.14
C PHE A 256 -12.70 -12.28 -4.56
N ASP A 257 -13.60 -12.87 -5.36
CA ASP A 257 -13.44 -14.17 -6.02
C ASP A 257 -12.85 -14.02 -7.44
N GLY A 258 -12.86 -15.11 -8.22
CA GLY A 258 -12.47 -15.06 -9.63
C GLY A 258 -11.05 -14.54 -9.84
N VAL A 259 -10.82 -13.68 -10.83
CA VAL A 259 -9.48 -13.12 -11.11
C VAL A 259 -8.86 -12.35 -9.92
N PHE A 260 -9.63 -11.93 -8.91
CA PHE A 260 -9.10 -11.28 -7.71
C PHE A 260 -8.50 -12.25 -6.67
N GLU A 261 -8.60 -13.56 -6.90
CA GLU A 261 -7.73 -14.57 -6.27
C GLU A 261 -6.42 -14.78 -7.06
N MET A 262 -6.35 -14.33 -8.32
CA MET A 262 -5.23 -14.57 -9.22
C MET A 262 -4.14 -13.48 -9.15
N ALA A 263 -4.53 -12.22 -8.99
CA ALA A 263 -3.65 -11.06 -8.94
C ALA A 263 -4.28 -9.93 -8.10
N PRO A 264 -3.49 -9.00 -7.51
CA PRO A 264 -4.03 -7.94 -6.64
C PRO A 264 -4.89 -6.93 -7.38
N HIS A 265 -4.42 -6.43 -8.52
CA HIS A 265 -5.16 -5.51 -9.39
C HIS A 265 -5.28 -6.13 -10.79
N PRO A 266 -6.18 -7.11 -10.99
CA PRO A 266 -6.25 -7.90 -12.22
C PRO A 266 -6.64 -7.04 -13.43
N MET A 267 -7.48 -6.01 -13.27
CA MET A 267 -7.81 -5.06 -14.34
C MET A 267 -6.59 -4.29 -14.89
N TYR A 268 -5.59 -4.05 -14.03
CA TYR A 268 -4.43 -3.17 -14.26
C TYR A 268 -3.19 -3.93 -14.69
N SER A 269 -3.07 -5.20 -14.30
CA SER A 269 -1.91 -6.06 -14.55
C SER A 269 -2.20 -7.10 -15.64
N VAL A 270 -2.76 -8.26 -15.30
CA VAL A 270 -3.06 -9.34 -16.27
C VAL A 270 -4.13 -8.89 -17.29
N GLY A 271 -4.99 -7.96 -16.90
CA GLY A 271 -5.94 -7.25 -17.76
C GLY A 271 -5.31 -6.38 -18.85
N TYR A 272 -3.98 -6.28 -18.95
CA TYR A 272 -3.28 -5.70 -20.10
C TYR A 272 -2.66 -6.74 -21.07
N VAL A 273 -2.76 -8.04 -20.77
CA VAL A 273 -2.09 -9.09 -21.56
C VAL A 273 -2.55 -9.16 -23.03
N GLY A 274 -3.77 -8.70 -23.33
CA GLY A 274 -4.29 -8.60 -24.70
C GLY A 274 -3.50 -7.65 -25.61
N TYR A 275 -2.89 -6.60 -25.03
CA TYR A 275 -2.01 -5.68 -25.78
C TYR A 275 -0.78 -6.42 -26.31
N TYR A 276 -0.17 -7.27 -25.48
CA TYR A 276 0.95 -8.12 -25.89
C TYR A 276 0.50 -9.17 -26.92
N GLY A 277 -0.68 -9.76 -26.76
CA GLY A 277 -1.27 -10.66 -27.76
C GLY A 277 -1.42 -10.01 -29.14
N ILE A 278 -1.94 -8.78 -29.18
CA ILE A 278 -2.05 -7.97 -30.41
C ILE A 278 -0.67 -7.65 -30.98
N SER A 279 0.33 -7.33 -30.14
CA SER A 279 1.70 -7.05 -30.61
C SER A 279 2.40 -8.26 -31.26
N LEU A 280 2.13 -9.49 -30.78
CA LEU A 280 2.65 -10.74 -31.34
C LEU A 280 2.06 -11.03 -32.73
N ILE A 281 0.75 -10.83 -32.86
CA ILE A 281 0.01 -10.93 -34.13
C ILE A 281 0.53 -9.89 -35.13
N CYS A 282 0.65 -8.62 -34.71
CA CYS A 282 1.10 -7.54 -35.58
C CYS A 282 2.58 -7.59 -35.99
N ALA A 283 3.38 -8.49 -35.41
CA ALA A 283 4.82 -8.66 -35.65
C ALA A 283 5.63 -7.34 -35.62
N SER A 284 5.25 -6.44 -34.72
CA SER A 284 5.66 -5.03 -34.77
C SER A 284 6.21 -4.56 -33.44
N TYR A 285 7.51 -4.23 -33.41
CA TYR A 285 8.15 -3.63 -32.25
C TYR A 285 7.49 -2.29 -31.85
N THR A 286 7.01 -1.49 -32.81
CA THR A 286 6.27 -0.25 -32.52
C THR A 286 5.02 -0.54 -31.68
N VAL A 287 4.24 -1.56 -32.06
CA VAL A 287 3.04 -1.97 -31.30
C VAL A 287 3.42 -2.53 -29.92
N LEU A 288 4.51 -3.30 -29.82
CA LEU A 288 5.00 -3.82 -28.54
C LEU A 288 5.43 -2.70 -27.58
N PHE A 289 6.22 -1.72 -28.01
CA PHE A 289 6.67 -0.64 -27.12
C PHE A 289 5.55 0.33 -26.76
N VAL A 290 4.63 0.63 -27.69
CA VAL A 290 3.43 1.42 -27.38
C VAL A 290 2.51 0.67 -26.41
N SER A 291 2.42 -0.67 -26.49
CA SER A 291 1.74 -1.51 -25.51
C SER A 291 2.39 -1.47 -24.13
N ILE A 292 3.73 -1.51 -24.07
CA ILE A 292 4.48 -1.37 -22.80
C ILE A 292 4.21 0.01 -22.18
N ILE A 293 4.27 1.09 -22.97
CA ILE A 293 3.96 2.45 -22.51
C ILE A 293 2.52 2.55 -21.99
N ALA A 294 1.54 1.98 -22.70
CA ALA A 294 0.14 1.97 -22.28
C ALA A 294 -0.08 1.26 -20.93
N HIS A 295 0.57 0.10 -20.73
CA HIS A 295 0.49 -0.66 -19.48
C HIS A 295 1.27 0.04 -18.33
N VAL A 296 2.41 0.68 -18.62
CA VAL A 296 3.16 1.49 -17.62
C VAL A 296 2.35 2.71 -17.20
N LEU A 297 1.66 3.40 -18.12
CA LEU A 297 0.75 4.51 -17.79
C LEU A 297 -0.44 4.04 -16.94
N GLN A 298 -0.96 2.83 -17.18
CA GLN A 298 -1.99 2.24 -16.32
C GLN A 298 -1.46 1.98 -14.90
N MET A 299 -0.25 1.43 -14.77
CA MET A 299 0.37 1.16 -13.47
C MET A 299 0.72 2.46 -12.72
N ALA A 300 1.14 3.50 -13.45
CA ALA A 300 1.37 4.82 -12.89
C ALA A 300 0.08 5.48 -12.38
N PHE A 301 -1.05 5.35 -13.11
CA PHE A 301 -2.36 5.80 -12.61
C PHE A 301 -2.76 5.08 -11.31
N LEU A 302 -2.57 3.75 -11.25
CA LEU A 302 -2.85 2.97 -10.04
C LEU A 302 -2.04 3.51 -8.84
N VAL A 303 -0.71 3.58 -8.98
CA VAL A 303 0.20 3.97 -7.88
C VAL A 303 0.07 5.44 -7.48
N LEU A 304 -0.26 6.36 -8.41
CA LEU A 304 -0.27 7.81 -8.15
C LEU A 304 -1.65 8.40 -7.85
N VAL A 305 -2.74 7.69 -8.14
CA VAL A 305 -4.12 8.20 -8.00
C VAL A 305 -5.00 7.24 -7.21
N GLU A 306 -5.05 5.96 -7.59
CA GLU A 306 -6.02 5.00 -7.04
C GLU A 306 -5.56 4.40 -5.70
N THR A 307 -4.34 3.84 -5.61
CA THR A 307 -3.81 3.31 -4.35
C THR A 307 -3.77 4.36 -3.22
N PRO A 308 -3.32 5.62 -3.44
CA PRO A 308 -3.37 6.66 -2.40
C PRO A 308 -4.80 7.07 -2.02
N HIS A 309 -5.80 6.89 -2.90
CA HIS A 309 -7.20 7.07 -2.54
C HIS A 309 -7.72 5.92 -1.68
N ILE A 310 -7.42 4.67 -2.08
CA ILE A 310 -7.81 3.46 -1.34
C ILE A 310 -7.23 3.49 0.08
N GLU A 311 -5.96 3.81 0.24
CA GLU A 311 -5.31 3.91 1.56
C GLU A 311 -5.99 4.98 2.44
N LYS A 312 -6.22 6.18 1.89
CA LYS A 312 -6.90 7.28 2.59
C LYS A 312 -8.33 6.92 3.00
N THR A 313 -9.08 6.24 2.13
CA THR A 313 -10.51 5.97 2.30
C THR A 313 -10.78 4.74 3.18
N TYR A 314 -9.96 3.69 3.08
CA TYR A 314 -10.23 2.38 3.71
C TYR A 314 -9.24 1.96 4.80
N ASN A 315 -8.04 2.54 4.88
CA ASN A 315 -7.01 2.19 5.88
C ASN A 315 -6.62 3.40 6.77
N PRO A 316 -7.56 4.06 7.47
CA PRO A 316 -7.24 5.20 8.34
C PRO A 316 -6.33 4.79 9.51
N PRO A 317 -5.39 5.65 9.94
CA PRO A 317 -4.37 5.28 10.92
C PRO A 317 -4.96 5.02 12.32
N THR A 318 -4.69 3.84 12.85
CA THR A 318 -5.10 3.41 14.20
C THR A 318 -4.43 4.25 15.29
N ALA A 319 -5.17 4.61 16.34
CA ALA A 319 -4.61 5.25 17.52
C ALA A 319 -3.67 4.30 18.30
N PRO A 320 -2.62 4.81 18.98
CA PRO A 320 -1.72 3.96 19.77
C PRO A 320 -2.47 3.28 20.93
N LYS A 321 -2.11 2.02 21.19
CA LYS A 321 -2.67 1.22 22.29
C LYS A 321 -2.15 1.75 23.62
N ARG A 322 -2.97 2.51 24.34
CA ARG A 322 -2.69 2.92 25.72
C ARG A 322 -2.84 1.72 26.64
N GLN A 323 -1.95 1.56 27.62
CA GLN A 323 -2.23 0.68 28.76
C GLN A 323 -3.36 1.32 29.60
N PRO A 324 -4.38 0.55 30.01
CA PRO A 324 -5.42 1.07 30.89
C PRO A 324 -4.85 1.24 32.30
N ILE A 325 -4.97 2.43 32.89
CA ILE A 325 -4.68 2.62 34.33
C ILE A 325 -5.87 2.06 35.10
N VAL A 326 -5.79 0.77 35.45
CA VAL A 326 -6.84 0.04 36.16
C VAL A 326 -6.26 -0.64 37.40
N THR A 327 -6.87 -0.34 38.54
CA THR A 327 -6.74 -1.09 39.78
C THR A 327 -7.51 -2.41 39.67
N GLU A 328 -6.81 -3.54 39.72
CA GLU A 328 -7.34 -4.92 39.79
C GLU A 328 -8.10 -5.38 38.51
N SER A 329 -7.94 -6.60 37.98
CA SER A 329 -7.34 -7.83 38.51
C SER A 329 -6.09 -8.29 37.71
N LEU A 330 -5.32 -9.25 38.26
CA LEU A 330 -3.90 -9.40 37.93
C LEU A 330 -3.49 -10.56 37.01
N ASP A 331 -4.29 -11.61 36.78
CA ASP A 331 -3.74 -12.89 36.29
C ASP A 331 -3.77 -13.08 34.75
N ASP A 332 -4.95 -13.09 34.12
CA ASP A 332 -5.09 -13.45 32.69
C ASP A 332 -4.57 -12.36 31.75
N ASP A 333 -4.96 -11.10 31.96
CA ASP A 333 -4.52 -9.99 31.10
C ASP A 333 -3.01 -9.72 31.27
N ALA A 334 -2.46 -9.85 32.49
CA ALA A 334 -1.02 -9.74 32.68
C ALA A 334 -0.27 -10.87 31.95
N THR A 335 -0.79 -12.10 31.94
CA THR A 335 -0.18 -13.22 31.22
C THR A 335 -0.14 -12.96 29.70
N ASN A 336 -1.20 -12.40 29.13
CA ASN A 336 -1.26 -12.03 27.71
C ASN A 336 -0.43 -10.77 27.38
N LEU A 337 -0.38 -9.79 28.30
CA LEU A 337 0.48 -8.60 28.18
C LEU A 337 1.96 -8.98 28.28
N ILE A 338 2.32 -9.90 29.16
CA ILE A 338 3.66 -10.46 29.29
C ILE A 338 4.03 -11.25 28.03
N LYS A 339 3.14 -12.11 27.50
CA LYS A 339 3.42 -12.82 26.22
C LYS A 339 3.62 -11.87 25.04
N SER A 340 2.79 -10.84 24.89
CA SER A 340 2.91 -9.87 23.80
C SER A 340 4.10 -8.92 23.98
N ALA A 341 4.38 -8.46 25.20
CA ALA A 341 5.59 -7.71 25.50
C ALA A 341 6.85 -8.56 25.30
N LEU A 342 6.86 -9.84 25.70
CA LEU A 342 7.98 -10.76 25.47
C LEU A 342 8.19 -11.02 23.99
N SER A 343 7.15 -11.32 23.20
CA SER A 343 7.33 -11.58 21.76
C SER A 343 7.85 -10.35 21.00
N THR A 344 7.35 -9.15 21.32
CA THR A 344 7.91 -7.88 20.81
C THR A 344 9.33 -7.61 21.34
N ASN A 345 9.65 -7.99 22.58
CA ASN A 345 11.02 -7.85 23.11
C ASN A 345 12.00 -8.78 22.38
N HIS A 346 11.64 -10.04 22.15
CA HIS A 346 12.48 -11.02 21.47
C HIS A 346 12.73 -10.62 20.01
N TYR A 347 11.71 -10.18 19.27
CA TYR A 347 11.87 -9.77 17.87
C TYR A 347 12.97 -8.71 17.73
N ASN A 348 12.92 -7.63 18.52
CA ASN A 348 13.88 -6.52 18.43
C ASN A 348 15.27 -6.86 19.04
N ASN A 349 15.42 -8.02 19.70
CA ASN A 349 16.70 -8.54 20.16
C ASN A 349 17.40 -9.37 19.06
N TYR A 350 16.64 -10.24 18.38
CA TYR A 350 17.13 -11.10 17.29
C TYR A 350 17.31 -10.34 15.96
N PHE A 351 16.40 -9.43 15.63
CA PHE A 351 16.41 -8.65 14.39
C PHE A 351 16.91 -7.25 14.68
N ARG A 352 18.05 -6.92 14.10
CA ARG A 352 18.74 -5.63 14.25
C ARG A 352 18.77 -4.94 12.89
N ARG A 353 19.72 -4.01 12.68
CA ARG A 353 20.06 -3.49 11.36
C ARG A 353 20.82 -4.57 10.56
N ASP A 354 20.14 -5.67 10.24
CA ASP A 354 20.73 -6.86 9.62
C ASP A 354 21.06 -6.61 8.13
N LEU A 355 22.19 -7.12 7.64
CA LEU A 355 22.57 -7.05 6.23
C LEU A 355 21.63 -7.91 5.37
N ILE A 356 20.86 -7.25 4.50
CA ILE A 356 19.85 -7.88 3.64
C ILE A 356 20.18 -7.57 2.18
N VAL A 357 20.79 -8.55 1.51
CA VAL A 357 21.51 -8.42 0.25
C VAL A 357 22.63 -7.36 0.37
N PHE A 358 22.31 -6.10 0.06
CA PHE A 358 23.17 -4.92 0.26
C PHE A 358 22.52 -3.82 1.13
N LYS A 359 21.23 -3.94 1.46
CA LYS A 359 20.54 -3.06 2.40
C LYS A 359 21.21 -3.19 3.77
N ASN A 360 21.31 -2.07 4.50
CA ASN A 360 21.88 -1.95 5.85
C ASN A 360 23.41 -2.04 6.00
N PHE A 361 24.17 -2.53 5.00
CA PHE A 361 25.62 -2.78 5.04
C PHE A 361 26.44 -1.78 5.87
N ASP A 362 27.29 -2.31 6.77
CA ASP A 362 28.19 -1.51 7.63
C ASP A 362 29.65 -1.96 7.48
N LEU A 363 30.54 -1.03 7.15
CA LEU A 363 31.99 -1.27 7.05
C LEU A 363 32.65 -1.62 8.39
N CYS A 364 32.04 -1.22 9.51
CA CYS A 364 32.50 -1.54 10.86
C CYS A 364 32.10 -2.95 11.31
N GLN A 365 31.12 -3.57 10.63
CA GLN A 365 30.66 -4.91 10.95
C GLN A 365 31.51 -5.96 10.23
N SER A 366 32.15 -6.87 10.99
CA SER A 366 33.13 -7.81 10.47
C SER A 366 32.55 -8.82 9.47
N SER A 367 31.30 -9.28 9.67
CA SER A 367 30.58 -10.14 8.72
C SER A 367 30.37 -9.47 7.36
N ASP A 368 30.08 -8.17 7.39
CA ASP A 368 29.69 -7.38 6.23
C ASP A 368 30.92 -7.02 5.41
N LEU A 369 31.97 -6.52 6.07
CA LEU A 369 33.26 -6.25 5.46
C LEU A 369 33.86 -7.52 4.82
N ALA A 370 33.82 -8.66 5.52
CA ALA A 370 34.26 -9.94 4.96
C ALA A 370 33.41 -10.36 3.74
N SER A 371 32.09 -10.20 3.81
CA SER A 371 31.18 -10.50 2.69
C SER A 371 31.46 -9.61 1.48
N GLY A 372 31.69 -8.31 1.70
CA GLY A 372 32.08 -7.36 0.67
C GLY A 372 33.39 -7.74 -0.03
N LEU A 373 34.42 -8.11 0.74
CA LEU A 373 35.71 -8.55 0.21
C LEU A 373 35.59 -9.83 -0.62
N VAL A 374 34.79 -10.82 -0.18
CA VAL A 374 34.52 -12.06 -0.93
C VAL A 374 33.78 -11.75 -2.24
N MET A 375 32.77 -10.88 -2.21
CA MET A 375 32.03 -10.48 -3.42
C MET A 375 32.92 -9.73 -4.42
N VAL A 376 33.77 -8.80 -3.97
CA VAL A 376 34.73 -8.07 -4.83
C VAL A 376 35.76 -9.02 -5.44
N TYR A 377 36.37 -9.90 -4.64
CA TYR A 377 37.31 -10.91 -5.15
C TYR A 377 36.65 -11.82 -6.20
N ALA A 378 35.41 -12.23 -5.95
CA ALA A 378 34.66 -13.10 -6.85
C ALA A 378 34.27 -12.40 -8.16
N ALA A 379 33.89 -11.13 -8.12
CA ALA A 379 33.56 -10.35 -9.33
C ALA A 379 34.79 -10.05 -10.18
N VAL A 380 35.93 -9.74 -9.57
CA VAL A 380 37.15 -9.28 -10.27
C VAL A 380 37.98 -10.44 -10.85
N THR A 381 38.15 -11.54 -10.10
CA THR A 381 39.04 -12.65 -10.49
C THR A 381 38.74 -13.22 -11.89
N PRO A 382 37.48 -13.45 -12.31
CA PRO A 382 37.15 -13.89 -13.68
C PRO A 382 37.67 -13.00 -14.80
N PHE A 383 37.83 -11.68 -14.58
CA PHE A 383 38.34 -10.75 -15.60
C PHE A 383 39.87 -10.69 -15.64
N LEU A 384 40.54 -10.90 -14.50
CA LEU A 384 42.00 -10.99 -14.43
C LEU A 384 42.53 -12.24 -15.15
N VAL A 385 41.81 -13.37 -15.04
CA VAL A 385 42.19 -14.62 -15.71
C VAL A 385 41.90 -14.54 -17.22
N ARG A 386 42.97 -14.49 -18.02
CA ARG A 386 42.93 -14.31 -19.48
C ARG A 386 42.34 -15.52 -20.21
N GLY A 387 41.66 -15.25 -21.33
CA GLY A 387 41.15 -16.27 -22.24
C GLY A 387 40.08 -17.19 -21.64
N LYS A 388 39.99 -18.42 -22.16
CA LYS A 388 38.96 -19.41 -21.79
C LYS A 388 38.98 -19.77 -20.30
N TRP A 389 40.14 -19.75 -19.66
CA TRP A 389 40.30 -20.11 -18.24
C TRP A 389 39.48 -19.24 -17.29
N GLY A 390 39.37 -17.92 -17.55
CA GLY A 390 38.53 -17.05 -16.72
C GLY A 390 37.03 -17.34 -16.86
N THR A 391 36.61 -17.87 -18.01
CA THR A 391 35.21 -18.28 -18.24
C THR A 391 34.92 -19.61 -17.56
N ILE A 392 35.86 -20.57 -17.64
CA ILE A 392 35.78 -21.83 -16.90
C ILE A 392 35.71 -21.56 -15.38
N TYR A 393 36.57 -20.66 -14.88
CA TYR A 393 36.54 -20.23 -13.48
C TYR A 393 35.20 -19.60 -13.08
N ALA A 394 34.64 -18.67 -13.87
CA ALA A 394 33.33 -18.08 -13.61
C ALA A 394 32.18 -19.12 -13.58
N VAL A 395 32.19 -20.09 -14.51
CA VAL A 395 31.20 -21.18 -14.54
C VAL A 395 31.32 -22.06 -13.31
N LEU A 396 32.53 -22.51 -12.95
CA LEU A 396 32.77 -23.34 -11.78
C LEU A 396 32.40 -22.61 -10.48
N GLN A 397 32.73 -21.33 -10.38
CA GLN A 397 32.41 -20.47 -9.24
C GLN A 397 30.90 -20.31 -9.06
N ALA A 398 30.14 -20.10 -10.14
CA ALA A 398 28.69 -19.97 -10.07
C ALA A 398 27.96 -21.29 -9.78
N ILE A 399 28.49 -22.42 -10.29
CA ILE A 399 28.01 -23.77 -9.92
C ILE A 399 28.29 -24.02 -8.43
N PHE A 400 29.51 -23.70 -7.94
CA PHE A 400 29.89 -23.85 -6.53
C PHE A 400 28.95 -23.06 -5.60
N TRP A 401 28.75 -21.76 -5.86
CA TRP A 401 27.90 -20.94 -4.99
C TRP A 401 26.42 -21.34 -5.04
N ARG A 402 25.91 -21.80 -6.20
CA ARG A 402 24.55 -22.37 -6.28
C ARG A 402 24.43 -23.67 -5.47
N LEU A 403 25.41 -24.57 -5.55
CA LEU A 403 25.44 -25.81 -4.76
C LEU A 403 25.58 -25.52 -3.26
N PHE A 404 26.47 -24.61 -2.87
CA PHE A 404 26.65 -24.20 -1.47
C PHE A 404 25.35 -23.64 -0.90
N HIS A 405 24.67 -22.76 -1.64
CA HIS A 405 23.39 -22.18 -1.22
C HIS A 405 22.28 -23.23 -1.14
N SER A 406 21.91 -23.88 -2.24
CA SER A 406 20.72 -24.72 -2.31
C SER A 406 20.90 -26.12 -1.70
N ALA A 407 22.10 -26.70 -1.75
CA ALA A 407 22.37 -28.04 -1.20
C ALA A 407 23.14 -27.98 0.14
N GLY A 408 24.15 -27.11 0.26
CA GLY A 408 24.95 -26.98 1.48
C GLY A 408 24.15 -26.40 2.66
N LEU A 409 23.59 -25.21 2.49
CA LEU A 409 22.74 -24.59 3.51
C LEU A 409 21.39 -25.33 3.66
N GLY A 410 20.87 -25.90 2.57
CA GLY A 410 19.71 -26.79 2.60
C GLY A 410 19.90 -28.03 3.48
N TRP A 411 21.06 -28.70 3.40
CA TRP A 411 21.41 -29.79 4.29
C TRP A 411 21.56 -29.32 5.75
N LEU A 412 22.12 -28.13 5.97
CA LEU A 412 22.27 -27.57 7.31
C LEU A 412 20.91 -27.26 7.95
N LEU A 413 19.98 -26.67 7.21
CA LEU A 413 18.59 -26.45 7.63
C LEU A 413 17.86 -27.78 7.88
N TYR A 414 18.04 -28.80 7.04
CA TYR A 414 17.48 -30.14 7.28
C TYR A 414 18.01 -30.76 8.58
N ALA A 415 19.31 -30.66 8.85
CA ALA A 415 19.93 -31.13 10.09
C ALA A 415 19.51 -30.30 11.32
N GLN A 416 19.25 -29.01 11.14
CA GLN A 416 18.69 -28.11 12.15
C GLN A 416 17.22 -28.48 12.48
N SER A 417 16.37 -28.66 11.46
CA SER A 417 14.95 -29.06 11.60
C SER A 417 14.77 -30.41 12.32
N LYS A 418 15.69 -31.35 12.12
CA LYS A 418 15.68 -32.66 12.80
C LYS A 418 16.34 -32.64 14.19
N ASN A 419 17.59 -32.16 14.27
CA ASN A 419 18.46 -32.40 15.41
C ASN A 419 18.92 -31.10 16.12
N LYS A 420 18.44 -29.92 15.68
CA LYS A 420 18.91 -28.56 16.05
C LYS A 420 20.45 -28.44 15.99
N LEU A 421 21.06 -29.05 14.97
CA LEU A 421 22.51 -29.27 14.87
C LEU A 421 23.34 -27.99 14.97
N PHE A 422 22.91 -26.90 14.30
CA PHE A 422 23.66 -25.65 14.27
C PHE A 422 23.55 -24.93 15.62
N THR A 423 22.34 -24.81 16.18
CA THR A 423 22.14 -24.26 17.53
C THR A 423 22.93 -25.04 18.58
N ARG A 424 22.90 -26.38 18.53
CA ARG A 424 23.66 -27.23 19.47
C ARG A 424 25.17 -27.11 19.31
N HIS A 425 25.69 -26.70 18.15
CA HIS A 425 27.10 -26.40 17.99
C HIS A 425 27.51 -25.18 18.83
N PHE A 426 26.77 -24.06 18.72
CA PHE A 426 27.04 -22.85 19.51
C PHE A 426 26.85 -23.10 21.02
N VAL A 427 25.74 -23.74 21.41
CA VAL A 427 25.46 -24.08 22.82
C VAL A 427 26.54 -24.97 23.44
N LYS A 428 27.14 -25.89 22.66
CA LYS A 428 28.28 -26.71 23.13
C LYS A 428 29.50 -25.87 23.52
N TRP A 429 29.73 -24.73 22.87
CA TRP A 429 30.86 -23.83 23.11
C TRP A 429 30.51 -22.62 23.98
N GLY A 430 29.33 -22.61 24.61
CA GLY A 430 28.86 -21.53 25.50
C GLY A 430 28.10 -20.39 24.80
N GLY A 431 27.85 -20.52 23.49
CA GLY A 431 27.08 -19.56 22.71
C GLY A 431 25.56 -19.74 22.81
N GLY A 432 24.80 -18.72 22.41
CA GLY A 432 23.33 -18.70 22.46
C GLY A 432 22.62 -19.17 21.19
N VAL A 433 21.28 -19.32 21.27
CA VAL A 433 20.42 -19.47 20.08
C VAL A 433 20.52 -18.22 19.20
N ASP A 434 20.54 -17.05 19.84
CA ASP A 434 20.79 -15.73 19.26
C ASP A 434 22.05 -15.72 18.39
N GLU A 435 23.18 -16.14 18.97
CA GLU A 435 24.48 -16.13 18.29
C GLU A 435 24.52 -17.10 17.11
N ALA A 436 23.96 -18.30 17.28
CA ALA A 436 23.78 -19.23 16.18
C ALA A 436 22.95 -18.61 15.05
N PHE A 437 21.86 -17.91 15.37
CA PHE A 437 21.01 -17.28 14.38
C PHE A 437 21.68 -16.06 13.71
N GLN A 438 22.41 -15.21 14.44
CA GLN A 438 23.19 -14.12 13.82
C GLN A 438 24.21 -14.66 12.80
N ASN A 439 24.95 -15.71 13.16
CA ASN A 439 25.92 -16.36 12.26
C ASN A 439 25.23 -17.01 11.06
N TRP A 440 24.08 -17.66 11.26
CA TRP A 440 23.26 -18.19 10.17
C TRP A 440 22.83 -17.09 9.19
N LYS A 441 22.29 -15.96 9.67
CA LYS A 441 21.90 -14.82 8.83
C LYS A 441 23.07 -14.31 7.98
N SER A 442 24.26 -14.17 8.57
CA SER A 442 25.48 -13.76 7.85
C SER A 442 25.87 -14.73 6.75
N ILE A 443 25.90 -16.04 7.04
CA ILE A 443 26.26 -17.10 6.08
C ILE A 443 25.22 -17.19 4.95
N TYR A 444 23.93 -17.15 5.29
CA TYR A 444 22.84 -17.19 4.33
C TYR A 444 22.85 -15.97 3.40
N ASN A 445 23.02 -14.77 3.94
CA ASN A 445 23.07 -13.56 3.12
C ASN A 445 24.27 -13.55 2.17
N LEU A 446 25.49 -13.86 2.67
CA LEU A 446 26.68 -13.99 1.83
C LEU A 446 26.44 -15.01 0.72
N SER A 447 25.94 -16.19 1.06
CA SER A 447 25.65 -17.25 0.10
C SER A 447 24.63 -16.81 -0.96
N SER A 448 23.56 -16.13 -0.56
CA SER A 448 22.51 -15.64 -1.47
C SER A 448 23.09 -14.61 -2.45
N CYS A 449 23.75 -13.57 -1.93
CA CYS A 449 24.44 -12.55 -2.73
C CYS A 449 25.43 -13.18 -3.70
N MET A 450 26.21 -14.15 -3.25
CA MET A 450 27.18 -14.84 -4.10
C MET A 450 26.53 -15.58 -5.26
N THR A 451 25.33 -16.14 -5.13
CA THR A 451 24.63 -16.75 -6.27
C THR A 451 24.30 -15.74 -7.38
N TYR A 452 23.97 -14.49 -7.02
CA TYR A 452 23.76 -13.41 -7.98
C TYR A 452 25.10 -12.89 -8.53
N VAL A 453 26.06 -12.55 -7.68
CA VAL A 453 27.36 -11.98 -8.07
C VAL A 453 28.10 -12.90 -9.04
N SER A 454 28.19 -14.21 -8.76
CA SER A 454 28.88 -15.14 -9.66
C SER A 454 28.16 -15.32 -11.00
N PHE A 455 26.82 -15.34 -11.00
CA PHE A 455 26.03 -15.48 -12.22
C PHE A 455 26.12 -14.22 -13.10
N ILE A 456 25.95 -13.04 -12.50
CA ILE A 456 26.06 -11.75 -13.17
C ILE A 456 27.48 -11.57 -13.72
N THR A 457 28.51 -11.97 -12.97
CA THR A 457 29.90 -11.93 -13.45
C THR A 457 30.14 -12.82 -14.66
N LEU A 458 29.56 -14.03 -14.69
CA LEU A 458 29.57 -14.90 -15.87
C LEU A 458 28.85 -14.26 -17.06
N CYS A 459 27.66 -13.68 -16.84
CA CYS A 459 26.92 -12.95 -17.86
C CYS A 459 27.74 -11.78 -18.43
N LEU A 460 28.29 -10.91 -17.59
CA LEU A 460 29.13 -9.78 -18.01
C LEU A 460 30.38 -10.22 -18.78
N LYS A 461 30.99 -11.36 -18.44
CA LYS A 461 32.14 -11.91 -19.18
C LYS A 461 31.75 -12.56 -20.53
N LEU A 462 30.50 -13.00 -20.68
CA LEU A 462 29.98 -13.65 -21.91
C LEU A 462 29.15 -12.71 -22.80
N TYR A 463 28.79 -11.53 -22.32
CA TYR A 463 27.97 -10.57 -23.04
C TYR A 463 28.75 -9.87 -24.18
N SER A 464 28.14 -9.82 -25.36
CA SER A 464 28.59 -8.99 -26.48
C SER A 464 27.58 -7.88 -26.74
N LEU A 465 28.06 -6.63 -26.80
CA LEU A 465 27.23 -5.47 -27.11
C LEU A 465 26.74 -5.55 -28.56
N PRO A 466 25.43 -5.50 -28.84
CA PRO A 466 24.92 -5.50 -30.20
C PRO A 466 25.31 -4.25 -30.98
N SER A 467 25.73 -4.42 -32.23
CA SER A 467 25.94 -3.32 -33.19
C SER A 467 24.62 -2.78 -33.75
N ASP A 468 23.65 -3.67 -33.98
CA ASP A 468 22.26 -3.31 -34.30
C ASP A 468 21.33 -3.93 -33.25
N TRP A 469 20.53 -3.08 -32.63
CA TRP A 469 19.52 -3.46 -31.65
C TRP A 469 18.22 -3.94 -32.29
N THR A 470 17.90 -3.43 -33.47
CA THR A 470 16.65 -3.73 -34.19
C THR A 470 16.70 -5.06 -34.94
N TYR A 471 17.90 -5.61 -35.18
CA TYR A 471 18.09 -6.86 -35.89
C TYR A 471 17.56 -8.09 -35.12
N GLY A 472 16.63 -8.80 -35.75
CA GLY A 472 16.07 -10.07 -35.28
C GLY A 472 15.42 -9.95 -33.90
N MET A 473 15.76 -10.88 -33.01
CA MET A 473 15.24 -10.93 -31.63
C MET A 473 16.03 -10.05 -30.64
N THR A 474 16.99 -9.25 -31.09
CA THR A 474 17.92 -8.53 -30.17
C THR A 474 17.20 -7.56 -29.25
N LEU A 475 16.29 -6.74 -29.78
CA LEU A 475 15.49 -5.83 -28.95
C LEU A 475 14.55 -6.60 -28.01
N LEU A 476 13.93 -7.69 -28.49
CA LEU A 476 13.02 -8.52 -27.70
C LEU A 476 13.71 -9.20 -26.52
N ARG A 477 14.89 -9.83 -26.71
CA ARG A 477 15.61 -10.55 -25.65
C ARG A 477 16.11 -9.64 -24.55
N HIS A 478 16.51 -8.41 -24.87
CA HIS A 478 16.87 -7.40 -23.86
C HIS A 478 15.65 -6.88 -23.12
N THR A 479 14.54 -6.62 -23.82
CA THR A 479 13.30 -6.11 -23.22
C THR A 479 12.67 -7.13 -22.27
N LEU A 480 12.51 -8.38 -22.70
CA LEU A 480 12.02 -9.48 -21.86
C LEU A 480 13.01 -9.80 -20.73
N GLY A 481 14.32 -9.74 -21.01
CA GLY A 481 15.34 -10.00 -20.00
C GLY A 481 15.34 -8.98 -18.87
N LEU A 482 15.22 -7.70 -19.20
CA LEU A 482 15.05 -6.62 -18.22
C LEU A 482 13.72 -6.76 -17.47
N ALA A 483 12.62 -7.05 -18.17
CA ALA A 483 11.31 -7.28 -17.53
C ALA A 483 11.33 -8.44 -16.51
N PHE A 484 12.06 -9.52 -16.80
CA PHE A 484 12.25 -10.65 -15.89
C PHE A 484 13.14 -10.30 -14.68
N VAL A 485 14.17 -9.44 -14.85
CA VAL A 485 14.95 -8.90 -13.72
C VAL A 485 14.08 -8.00 -12.83
N CYS A 486 13.27 -7.12 -13.42
CA CYS A 486 12.33 -6.28 -12.66
C CYS A 486 11.24 -7.10 -11.94
N LEU A 487 10.68 -8.11 -12.60
CA LEU A 487 9.71 -9.05 -12.00
C LEU A 487 10.31 -9.78 -10.80
N HIS A 488 11.57 -10.22 -10.91
CA HIS A 488 12.28 -10.87 -9.82
C HIS A 488 12.51 -9.92 -8.64
N ILE A 489 13.01 -8.71 -8.89
CA ILE A 489 13.22 -7.70 -7.82
C ILE A 489 11.91 -7.40 -7.09
N TRP A 490 10.81 -7.16 -7.84
CA TRP A 490 9.49 -6.96 -7.25
C TRP A 490 9.01 -8.18 -6.45
N THR A 491 9.17 -9.40 -6.98
CA THR A 491 8.83 -10.65 -6.27
C THR A 491 9.59 -10.78 -4.95
N SER A 492 10.90 -10.53 -4.95
CA SER A 492 11.74 -10.65 -3.75
C SER A 492 11.40 -9.57 -2.71
N VAL A 493 11.15 -8.33 -3.14
CA VAL A 493 10.70 -7.25 -2.25
C VAL A 493 9.35 -7.58 -1.64
N SER A 494 8.33 -7.96 -2.42
CA SER A 494 7.01 -8.28 -1.87
C SER A 494 6.91 -9.64 -1.16
N THR A 495 7.92 -10.51 -1.30
CA THR A 495 8.12 -11.66 -0.42
C THR A 495 8.65 -11.20 0.94
N TYR A 496 9.71 -10.38 0.94
CA TYR A 496 10.30 -9.80 2.14
C TYR A 496 9.33 -8.91 2.93
N GLU A 497 8.48 -8.12 2.26
CA GLU A 497 7.43 -7.28 2.88
C GLU A 497 6.39 -8.09 3.68
N VAL A 498 6.17 -9.37 3.35
CA VAL A 498 5.22 -10.26 4.06
C VAL A 498 5.92 -11.11 5.11
N LEU A 499 7.11 -11.63 4.81
CA LEU A 499 7.88 -12.49 5.71
C LEU A 499 8.60 -11.73 6.84
N GLY A 500 8.94 -10.46 6.60
CA GLY A 500 9.87 -9.69 7.43
C GLY A 500 11.24 -10.36 7.55
N ASP A 501 12.06 -9.86 8.47
CA ASP A 501 13.41 -10.40 8.68
C ASP A 501 13.37 -11.84 9.26
N PHE A 502 12.31 -12.21 10.00
CA PHE A 502 12.14 -13.56 10.56
C PHE A 502 11.99 -14.63 9.47
N GLY A 503 11.01 -14.46 8.57
CA GLY A 503 10.77 -15.46 7.52
C GLY A 503 11.85 -15.44 6.43
N TRP A 504 12.38 -14.25 6.08
CA TRP A 504 13.45 -14.12 5.08
C TRP A 504 14.73 -14.88 5.43
N PHE A 505 14.99 -15.06 6.73
CA PHE A 505 16.15 -15.78 7.25
C PHE A 505 15.82 -17.18 7.80
N TYR A 506 14.65 -17.76 7.52
CA TYR A 506 14.25 -19.09 8.01
C TYR A 506 14.32 -19.21 9.55
N GLY A 507 13.82 -18.19 10.26
CA GLY A 507 13.86 -18.11 11.73
C GLY A 507 13.12 -19.24 12.46
N ASP A 508 12.13 -19.85 11.81
CA ASP A 508 11.33 -21.00 12.27
C ASP A 508 12.16 -22.29 12.44
N PHE A 509 13.24 -22.46 11.68
CA PHE A 509 14.20 -23.55 11.92
C PHE A 509 14.95 -23.38 13.26
N PHE A 510 15.00 -22.17 13.83
CA PHE A 510 15.80 -21.84 15.01
C PHE A 510 14.94 -21.60 16.25
N MET A 511 13.91 -20.77 16.16
CA MET A 511 13.11 -20.29 17.29
C MET A 511 11.73 -20.95 17.31
N ASP A 512 11.47 -21.75 18.34
CA ASP A 512 10.18 -22.46 18.49
C ASP A 512 9.12 -21.62 19.25
N ASP A 513 9.53 -20.53 19.93
CA ASP A 513 8.68 -19.69 20.79
C ASP A 513 8.00 -18.49 20.08
N HIS A 514 8.23 -18.28 18.78
CA HIS A 514 7.64 -17.16 18.06
C HIS A 514 6.24 -17.54 17.52
N PRO A 515 5.16 -16.81 17.88
CA PRO A 515 3.79 -17.17 17.48
C PRO A 515 3.51 -16.81 16.01
N THR A 516 4.09 -17.56 15.09
CA THR A 516 3.93 -17.41 13.64
C THR A 516 2.64 -18.07 13.17
N GLN A 517 1.65 -17.27 12.76
CA GLN A 517 0.54 -17.72 11.92
C GLN A 517 0.92 -17.52 10.44
N LEU A 518 0.47 -18.42 9.56
CA LEU A 518 0.75 -18.29 8.12
C LEU A 518 -0.07 -17.15 7.48
N LEU A 519 0.55 -15.97 7.37
CA LEU A 519 -0.07 -14.77 6.81
C LEU A 519 -0.17 -14.85 5.27
N TYR A 520 -1.32 -15.26 4.76
CA TYR A 520 -1.66 -15.22 3.32
C TYR A 520 -2.01 -13.80 2.82
N THR A 521 -1.16 -12.82 3.16
CA THR A 521 -1.24 -11.41 2.74
C THR A 521 -0.23 -11.12 1.62
N GLY A 522 -0.23 -9.89 1.10
CA GLY A 522 0.69 -9.45 0.03
C GLY A 522 0.75 -10.44 -1.14
N ILE A 523 1.97 -10.83 -1.55
CA ILE A 523 2.17 -11.81 -2.64
C ILE A 523 1.66 -13.22 -2.29
N TYR A 524 1.69 -13.62 -1.01
CA TYR A 524 1.25 -14.93 -0.53
C TYR A 524 -0.27 -15.13 -0.60
N ARG A 525 -1.05 -14.04 -0.70
CA ARG A 525 -2.48 -14.12 -1.05
C ARG A 525 -2.69 -14.87 -2.36
N PHE A 526 -1.86 -14.63 -3.37
CA PHE A 526 -2.04 -15.11 -4.75
C PHE A 526 -1.21 -16.37 -5.08
N LEU A 527 0.00 -16.47 -4.51
CA LEU A 527 0.97 -17.53 -4.75
C LEU A 527 1.34 -18.26 -3.46
N ASN A 528 1.33 -19.60 -3.45
CA ASN A 528 1.79 -20.36 -2.28
C ASN A 528 3.31 -20.29 -2.10
N ASN A 529 4.06 -20.25 -3.20
CA ASN A 529 5.53 -20.32 -3.23
C ASN A 529 6.01 -19.35 -4.33
N PRO A 530 6.04 -18.03 -4.08
CA PRO A 530 6.45 -17.04 -5.10
C PRO A 530 7.85 -17.32 -5.66
N GLU A 531 8.76 -17.79 -4.80
CA GLU A 531 10.14 -18.08 -5.16
C GLU A 531 10.30 -19.21 -6.19
N LYS A 532 9.39 -20.19 -6.16
CA LYS A 532 9.42 -21.37 -7.03
C LYS A 532 9.22 -21.01 -8.51
N ILE A 533 8.44 -19.96 -8.78
CA ILE A 533 8.03 -19.57 -10.14
C ILE A 533 8.70 -18.25 -10.57
N MET A 534 8.66 -17.23 -9.72
CA MET A 534 9.12 -15.87 -10.08
C MET A 534 10.45 -15.50 -9.42
N GLY A 535 10.79 -16.10 -8.28
CA GLY A 535 12.08 -15.91 -7.58
C GLY A 535 13.33 -16.38 -8.35
N HIS A 536 13.18 -16.91 -9.57
CA HIS A 536 14.30 -17.23 -10.46
C HIS A 536 14.29 -16.44 -11.79
N ALA A 537 13.34 -15.51 -11.98
CA ALA A 537 13.20 -14.77 -13.23
C ALA A 537 14.45 -13.95 -13.60
N ALA A 538 15.21 -13.40 -12.63
CA ALA A 538 16.44 -12.67 -12.94
C ALA A 538 17.51 -13.54 -13.63
N PHE A 539 17.67 -14.80 -13.23
CA PHE A 539 18.65 -15.71 -13.86
C PHE A 539 18.27 -16.01 -15.33
N TRP A 540 16.98 -16.22 -15.59
CA TRP A 540 16.45 -16.31 -16.95
C TRP A 540 16.62 -15.00 -17.72
N GLY A 541 16.36 -13.85 -17.10
CA GLY A 541 16.44 -12.53 -17.71
C GLY A 541 17.87 -12.15 -18.13
N PHE A 542 18.84 -12.33 -17.24
CA PHE A 542 20.26 -12.18 -17.56
C PHE A 542 20.71 -13.17 -18.63
N SER A 543 20.19 -14.41 -18.65
CA SER A 543 20.49 -15.35 -19.73
C SER A 543 19.87 -14.97 -21.08
N LEU A 544 18.70 -14.33 -21.12
CA LEU A 544 18.10 -13.78 -22.35
C LEU A 544 18.92 -12.60 -22.89
N ILE A 545 19.36 -11.70 -22.01
CA ILE A 545 20.28 -10.60 -22.35
C ILE A 545 21.60 -11.16 -22.90
N THR A 546 22.21 -12.14 -22.22
CA THR A 546 23.51 -12.70 -22.62
C THR A 546 23.42 -13.56 -23.89
N TYR A 547 22.30 -14.25 -24.11
CA TYR A 547 22.08 -15.18 -25.22
C TYR A 547 23.20 -16.22 -25.38
N ASN A 548 23.49 -16.96 -24.30
CA ASN A 548 24.56 -17.96 -24.28
C ASN A 548 24.11 -19.28 -23.64
N HIS A 549 24.52 -20.41 -24.22
CA HIS A 549 24.22 -21.74 -23.70
C HIS A 549 24.71 -21.99 -22.27
N TYR A 550 25.85 -21.40 -21.86
CA TYR A 550 26.35 -21.53 -20.48
C TYR A 550 25.46 -20.84 -19.46
N THR A 551 24.98 -19.62 -19.75
CA THR A 551 24.07 -18.89 -18.85
C THR A 551 22.69 -19.54 -18.83
N PHE A 552 22.24 -20.11 -19.94
CA PHE A 552 20.97 -20.84 -20.04
C PHE A 552 20.99 -22.13 -19.20
N GLY A 553 22.04 -22.94 -19.37
CA GLY A 553 22.23 -24.16 -18.58
C GLY A 553 22.36 -23.87 -17.08
N LEU A 554 23.05 -22.78 -16.71
CA LEU A 554 23.19 -22.35 -15.32
C LEU A 554 21.89 -21.77 -14.73
N ALA A 555 21.05 -21.10 -15.53
CA ALA A 555 19.72 -20.64 -15.11
C ALA A 555 18.79 -21.82 -14.85
N LEU A 556 18.77 -22.80 -15.76
CA LEU A 556 18.03 -24.06 -15.61
C LEU A 556 18.52 -24.85 -14.38
N PHE A 557 19.83 -24.97 -14.19
CA PHE A 557 20.42 -25.61 -13.01
C PHE A 557 20.02 -24.90 -11.72
N SER A 558 20.03 -23.56 -11.70
CA SER A 558 19.58 -22.76 -10.55
C SER A 558 18.11 -23.01 -10.22
N GLN A 559 17.23 -22.99 -11.25
CA GLN A 559 15.81 -23.29 -11.12
C GLN A 559 15.56 -24.70 -10.54
N ILE A 560 16.29 -25.71 -11.03
CA ILE A 560 16.19 -27.09 -10.53
C ILE A 560 16.67 -27.17 -9.08
N ALA A 561 17.84 -26.59 -8.77
CA ALA A 561 18.39 -26.59 -7.42
C ALA A 561 17.44 -25.95 -6.39
N ASN A 562 16.74 -24.86 -6.77
CA ASN A 562 15.73 -24.25 -5.91
C ASN A 562 14.48 -25.13 -5.74
N VAL A 563 13.96 -25.73 -6.81
CA VAL A 563 12.81 -26.65 -6.72
C VAL A 563 13.13 -27.85 -5.82
N LEU A 564 14.35 -28.36 -5.86
CA LEU A 564 14.82 -29.43 -4.97
C LEU A 564 14.92 -28.94 -3.51
N PHE A 565 15.50 -27.77 -3.25
CA PHE A 565 15.55 -27.17 -1.91
C PHE A 565 14.14 -27.02 -1.30
N LEU A 566 13.21 -26.40 -2.03
CA LEU A 566 11.83 -26.20 -1.58
C LEU A 566 11.11 -27.53 -1.31
N GLN A 567 11.39 -28.57 -2.11
CA GLN A 567 10.74 -29.88 -1.98
C GLN A 567 11.32 -30.76 -0.86
N PHE A 568 12.62 -30.67 -0.57
CA PHE A 568 13.31 -31.57 0.38
C PHE A 568 13.70 -30.92 1.72
N VAL A 569 13.72 -29.58 1.81
CA VAL A 569 14.14 -28.84 3.01
C VAL A 569 12.99 -28.03 3.58
N GLU A 570 12.48 -27.06 2.80
CA GLU A 570 11.46 -26.12 3.26
C GLU A 570 10.11 -26.82 3.50
N ARG A 571 9.50 -27.40 2.45
CA ARG A 571 8.17 -28.02 2.56
C ARG A 571 8.07 -29.08 3.69
N PRO A 572 9.04 -29.99 3.90
CA PRO A 572 8.98 -30.93 5.02
C PRO A 572 9.14 -30.28 6.41
N HIS A 573 9.84 -29.16 6.53
CA HIS A 573 9.89 -28.39 7.78
C HIS A 573 8.57 -27.66 8.03
N MET A 574 8.05 -26.95 7.02
CA MET A 574 6.75 -26.27 7.11
C MET A 574 5.65 -27.27 7.51
N GLN A 575 5.58 -28.44 6.87
CA GLN A 575 4.60 -29.48 7.20
C GLN A 575 4.75 -30.06 8.61
N LYS A 576 5.97 -30.05 9.18
CA LYS A 576 6.23 -30.46 10.57
C LYS A 576 5.74 -29.41 11.58
N LEU A 577 5.83 -28.12 11.24
CA LEU A 577 5.54 -27.01 12.16
C LEU A 577 4.08 -26.53 12.08
N TYR A 578 3.54 -26.37 10.87
CA TYR A 578 2.21 -25.77 10.63
C TYR A 578 1.13 -26.79 10.22
N GLY A 579 1.50 -28.03 9.89
CA GLY A 579 0.55 -29.11 9.57
C GLY A 579 -0.50 -28.73 8.52
N ASP A 580 -1.77 -28.76 8.92
CA ASP A 580 -2.93 -28.48 8.06
C ASP A 580 -3.20 -26.99 7.80
N GLU A 581 -2.49 -26.05 8.46
CA GLU A 581 -2.60 -24.61 8.15
C GLU A 581 -2.01 -24.23 6.77
N ILE A 582 -1.27 -25.15 6.15
CA ILE A 582 -0.64 -24.94 4.84
C ILE A 582 -1.68 -25.06 3.73
N ARG A 583 -2.05 -23.92 3.14
CA ARG A 583 -2.99 -23.83 2.01
C ARG A 583 -2.50 -24.69 0.85
N THR A 584 -3.26 -25.73 0.52
CA THR A 584 -2.91 -26.72 -0.53
C THR A 584 -2.84 -26.11 -1.92
N GLU A 585 -3.75 -25.19 -2.27
CA GLU A 585 -3.84 -24.57 -3.60
C GLU A 585 -3.73 -23.05 -3.54
N ALA A 586 -2.90 -22.48 -4.42
CA ALA A 586 -2.76 -21.04 -4.56
C ALA A 586 -3.97 -20.45 -5.32
N GLY A 587 -4.28 -19.18 -5.08
CA GLY A 587 -5.35 -18.47 -5.77
C GLY A 587 -5.20 -18.52 -7.30
N LEU A 588 -3.97 -18.28 -7.81
CA LEU A 588 -3.63 -18.45 -9.23
C LEU A 588 -3.94 -19.86 -9.78
N THR A 589 -3.66 -20.92 -9.02
CA THR A 589 -3.92 -22.30 -9.49
C THR A 589 -5.41 -22.66 -9.44
N LYS A 590 -6.14 -22.16 -8.44
CA LYS A 590 -7.59 -22.33 -8.30
C LYS A 590 -8.33 -21.63 -9.43
N THR A 591 -7.96 -20.40 -9.76
CA THR A 591 -8.59 -19.60 -10.84
C THR A 591 -8.27 -20.13 -12.22
N LEU A 592 -7.02 -20.51 -12.52
CA LEU A 592 -6.66 -21.13 -13.80
C LEU A 592 -7.39 -22.45 -14.02
N ARG A 593 -7.55 -23.27 -12.97
CA ARG A 593 -8.35 -24.50 -13.06
C ARG A 593 -9.84 -24.22 -13.26
N HIS A 594 -10.38 -23.16 -12.66
CA HIS A 594 -11.74 -22.71 -12.92
C HIS A 594 -11.91 -22.22 -14.38
N ALA A 595 -11.00 -21.37 -14.85
CA ALA A 595 -10.96 -20.84 -16.21
C ALA A 595 -10.97 -21.98 -17.26
N ALA A 596 -10.11 -22.99 -17.09
CA ALA A 596 -10.05 -24.17 -17.95
C ALA A 596 -11.36 -25.00 -17.95
N ARG A 597 -12.11 -25.00 -16.83
CA ARG A 597 -13.43 -25.65 -16.72
C ARG A 597 -14.58 -24.80 -17.28
N THR A 598 -14.41 -23.49 -17.43
CA THR A 598 -15.39 -22.57 -18.03
C THR A 598 -15.20 -22.35 -19.54
N ILE A 599 -14.25 -23.05 -20.18
CA ILE A 599 -14.18 -23.13 -21.65
C ILE A 599 -15.52 -23.66 -22.19
N PRO A 600 -16.14 -23.02 -23.19
CA PRO A 600 -17.50 -23.36 -23.61
C PRO A 600 -17.61 -24.79 -24.14
N LYS A 601 -18.70 -25.48 -23.76
CA LYS A 601 -19.01 -26.89 -24.09
C LYS A 601 -19.16 -27.21 -25.59
N ASN A 602 -18.97 -26.23 -26.46
CA ASN A 602 -19.09 -26.34 -27.92
C ASN A 602 -17.79 -26.83 -28.60
N LEU A 603 -16.73 -27.12 -27.85
CA LEU A 603 -15.53 -27.78 -28.39
C LEU A 603 -15.80 -29.25 -28.78
N PRO A 604 -15.08 -29.83 -29.77
CA PRO A 604 -15.20 -31.24 -30.10
C PRO A 604 -14.95 -32.17 -28.91
N VAL A 605 -15.73 -33.24 -28.80
CA VAL A 605 -15.74 -34.16 -27.64
C VAL A 605 -14.37 -34.79 -27.36
N SER A 606 -13.58 -35.08 -28.40
CA SER A 606 -12.21 -35.59 -28.27
C SER A 606 -11.31 -34.65 -27.45
N VAL A 607 -11.32 -33.35 -27.76
CA VAL A 607 -10.52 -32.34 -27.04
C VAL A 607 -10.96 -32.23 -25.58
N GLN A 608 -12.27 -32.35 -25.32
CA GLN A 608 -12.79 -32.36 -23.94
C GLN A 608 -12.31 -33.60 -23.16
N GLN A 609 -12.24 -34.77 -23.81
CA GLN A 609 -11.78 -36.02 -23.20
C GLN A 609 -10.26 -36.02 -22.92
N GLU A 610 -9.44 -35.55 -23.86
CA GLU A 610 -7.98 -35.41 -23.66
C GLU A 610 -7.66 -34.50 -22.46
N ILE A 611 -8.32 -33.33 -22.39
CA ILE A 611 -8.13 -32.37 -21.29
C ILE A 611 -8.62 -32.95 -19.96
N ALA A 612 -9.78 -33.61 -19.95
CA ALA A 612 -10.32 -34.23 -18.73
C ALA A 612 -9.37 -35.27 -18.15
N LYS A 613 -8.72 -36.07 -19.01
CA LYS A 613 -7.78 -37.12 -18.63
C LYS A 613 -6.54 -36.54 -17.93
N VAL A 614 -5.88 -35.56 -18.56
CA VAL A 614 -4.70 -34.86 -18.01
C VAL A 614 -5.04 -34.15 -16.68
N VAL A 615 -6.24 -33.59 -16.55
CA VAL A 615 -6.69 -32.91 -15.32
C VAL A 615 -7.02 -33.90 -14.18
N HIS A 616 -7.41 -35.14 -14.49
CA HIS A 616 -7.69 -36.15 -13.47
C HIS A 616 -6.42 -36.86 -12.97
N GLU A 617 -5.46 -37.13 -13.87
CA GLU A 617 -4.20 -37.82 -13.55
C GLU A 617 -3.22 -36.99 -12.69
N GLN A 618 -3.46 -35.69 -12.47
CA GLN A 618 -2.60 -34.79 -11.70
C GLN A 618 -3.20 -34.25 -10.39
N ALA A 619 -4.37 -34.71 -9.96
CA ALA A 619 -5.02 -34.26 -8.74
C ALA A 619 -4.72 -35.20 -7.54
N PRO A 620 -3.98 -34.77 -6.49
CA PRO A 620 -3.76 -35.59 -5.31
C PRO A 620 -5.06 -35.70 -4.48
N HIS A 621 -5.47 -36.92 -4.15
CA HIS A 621 -6.64 -37.16 -3.30
C HIS A 621 -6.38 -36.80 -1.83
N VAL A 622 -6.98 -35.70 -1.36
CA VAL A 622 -7.24 -35.43 0.07
C VAL A 622 -8.64 -34.83 0.17
N GLY A 623 -9.51 -35.40 1.02
CA GLY A 623 -10.89 -34.94 1.20
C GLY A 623 -11.06 -34.10 2.47
N LEU A 624 -11.89 -33.06 2.43
CA LEU A 624 -12.18 -32.20 3.60
C LEU A 624 -13.61 -31.61 3.61
N ASP A 625 -14.62 -32.38 3.18
CA ASP A 625 -16.03 -32.01 3.36
C ASP A 625 -16.48 -32.23 4.81
N GLY A 626 -16.17 -31.27 5.69
CA GLY A 626 -16.63 -31.30 7.10
C GLY A 626 -16.38 -30.02 7.89
N ALA A 627 -15.15 -29.50 7.89
CA ALA A 627 -14.69 -28.51 8.86
C ALA A 627 -15.28 -27.08 8.74
N ILE A 628 -16.02 -26.77 7.66
CA ILE A 628 -16.47 -25.40 7.35
C ILE A 628 -17.90 -25.12 7.86
N LYS A 629 -18.66 -26.13 8.29
CA LYS A 629 -20.10 -26.00 8.58
C LYS A 629 -20.48 -25.76 10.05
N GLU A 630 -19.51 -25.69 10.96
CA GLU A 630 -19.77 -25.56 12.41
C GLU A 630 -19.34 -24.20 13.00
N THR A 631 -18.54 -23.42 12.28
CA THR A 631 -17.96 -22.14 12.76
C THR A 631 -18.86 -20.92 12.53
N ILE A 632 -19.91 -21.03 11.71
CA ILE A 632 -20.76 -19.90 11.28
C ILE A 632 -22.08 -19.82 12.08
N THR A 633 -22.50 -20.89 12.74
CA THR A 633 -23.79 -20.98 13.46
C THR A 633 -23.72 -20.65 14.97
N LYS A 634 -22.67 -19.92 15.40
CA LYS A 634 -22.39 -19.68 16.84
C LYS A 634 -22.21 -18.21 17.27
N VAL A 635 -22.38 -17.24 16.37
CA VAL A 635 -22.18 -15.80 16.65
C VAL A 635 -23.46 -14.94 16.43
N GLU A 636 -24.61 -15.57 16.17
CA GLU A 636 -25.89 -14.87 15.97
C GLU A 636 -26.96 -15.35 16.97
N LYS A 637 -26.71 -15.16 18.28
CA LYS A 637 -27.73 -15.43 19.32
C LYS A 637 -27.54 -14.77 20.70
N VAL A 638 -27.04 -13.52 20.74
CA VAL A 638 -27.13 -12.67 21.94
C VAL A 638 -27.65 -11.28 21.52
N PHE A 639 -28.51 -10.70 22.35
CA PHE A 639 -29.40 -9.56 22.07
C PHE A 639 -30.52 -9.90 21.05
N THR A 640 -31.79 -9.56 21.27
CA THR A 640 -32.38 -8.58 22.21
C THR A 640 -33.55 -9.11 23.08
N GLU A 641 -33.89 -8.26 24.06
CA GLU A 641 -35.09 -8.24 24.94
C GLU A 641 -34.98 -8.96 26.31
N LYS A 642 -35.69 -8.54 27.39
CA LYS A 642 -36.73 -7.50 27.53
C LYS A 642 -36.69 -6.70 28.86
N ARG A 643 -37.63 -5.76 28.98
CA ARG A 643 -38.00 -4.83 30.07
C ARG A 643 -38.31 -5.52 31.42
N SER A 644 -38.27 -4.87 32.60
CA SER A 644 -39.15 -3.73 32.96
C SER A 644 -38.96 -3.12 34.37
N ASN A 645 -39.35 -1.83 34.53
CA ASN A 645 -39.96 -1.17 35.73
C ASN A 645 -39.15 -1.01 37.05
N VAL A 646 -39.35 0.00 37.94
CA VAL A 646 -40.10 1.31 37.94
C VAL A 646 -39.60 2.23 39.11
N ASP A 647 -39.76 3.56 39.01
CA ASP A 647 -39.67 4.66 40.04
C ASP A 647 -38.45 4.76 41.00
N LYS A 648 -37.83 5.93 41.25
CA LYS A 648 -38.39 7.14 41.90
C LYS A 648 -37.56 8.43 41.65
N LYS A 649 -38.20 9.60 41.88
CA LYS A 649 -37.63 10.98 42.03
C LYS A 649 -37.84 11.46 43.50
N PRO A 650 -37.37 12.66 43.96
CA PRO A 650 -36.62 13.77 43.32
C PRO A 650 -35.19 13.92 43.96
N ARG A 651 -34.55 15.04 44.40
CA ARG A 651 -34.89 16.48 44.55
C ARG A 651 -33.63 17.38 44.71
N ILE A 652 -33.62 18.53 44.01
CA ILE A 652 -32.99 19.86 44.28
C ILE A 652 -31.72 19.96 45.16
N SER A 653 -30.65 20.59 44.62
CA SER A 653 -30.00 21.75 45.28
C SER A 653 -29.12 22.58 44.34
N THR A 654 -29.48 23.87 44.26
CA THR A 654 -28.67 25.00 43.77
C THR A 654 -27.41 25.23 44.59
N SER A 655 -26.34 25.72 43.96
CA SER A 655 -25.49 26.75 44.58
C SER A 655 -24.94 27.68 43.50
N SER A 656 -24.80 28.95 43.86
CA SER A 656 -24.23 30.02 43.05
C SER A 656 -23.16 30.71 43.87
N SER A 657 -22.04 31.09 43.24
CA SER A 657 -21.09 32.04 43.80
C SER A 657 -20.50 32.86 42.66
N SER A 658 -20.74 34.18 42.74
CA SER A 658 -19.99 35.21 42.04
C SER A 658 -18.73 35.55 42.83
N ASP A 659 -18.24 36.78 42.65
CA ASP A 659 -17.24 37.48 43.47
C ASP A 659 -15.80 37.15 43.00
N ASP A 660 -15.18 37.89 42.08
CA ASP A 660 -14.97 39.35 41.94
C ASP A 660 -13.88 39.89 42.89
N GLU A 661 -12.74 40.24 42.31
CA GLU A 661 -11.82 41.24 42.90
C GLU A 661 -10.96 41.88 41.80
N SER A 662 -10.73 43.19 41.93
CA SER A 662 -9.88 44.00 41.05
C SER A 662 -8.52 44.27 41.75
N VAL A 663 -7.49 44.87 41.13
CA VAL A 663 -7.28 46.32 41.07
C VAL A 663 -5.85 46.57 40.49
N GLU A 664 -5.72 47.50 39.52
CA GLU A 664 -4.53 48.33 39.19
C GLU A 664 -3.11 47.71 38.95
N SER A 665 -2.13 48.41 38.36
CA SER A 665 -2.16 49.47 37.34
C SER A 665 -0.81 49.57 36.59
N ASN A 666 -0.82 50.30 35.47
CA ASN A 666 0.29 51.07 34.90
C ASN A 666 1.76 50.56 35.04
N ASN A 667 2.38 50.32 33.88
CA ASN A 667 3.15 51.44 33.32
C ASN A 667 3.19 51.40 31.78
N ASN A 668 3.09 52.58 31.19
CA ASN A 668 2.93 52.78 29.75
C ASN A 668 4.27 53.21 29.13
N ILE A 669 4.44 52.97 27.82
CA ILE A 669 5.05 53.89 26.81
C ILE A 669 5.25 53.12 25.48
N ASN A 670 4.69 53.67 24.40
CA ASN A 670 4.93 53.34 22.97
C ASN A 670 4.51 51.95 22.43
N GLY A 671 3.69 51.17 23.13
CA GLY A 671 3.26 49.82 22.70
C GLY A 671 1.93 49.76 21.93
N ALA A 672 1.91 50.07 20.63
CA ALA A 672 0.72 49.79 19.79
C ALA A 672 0.59 48.30 19.40
N TYR A 673 1.72 47.61 19.25
CA TYR A 673 1.81 46.16 19.09
C TYR A 673 2.63 45.60 20.26
N GLY A 674 2.17 44.51 20.88
CA GLY A 674 2.79 43.90 22.07
C GLY A 674 3.09 42.41 21.88
N LEU A 675 4.13 41.91 22.58
CA LEU A 675 4.52 40.50 22.65
C LEU A 675 5.01 40.15 24.06
N THR A 676 4.23 39.36 24.79
CA THR A 676 4.56 38.84 26.14
C THR A 676 4.82 37.33 26.05
N LEU A 677 5.87 36.85 26.71
CA LEU A 677 6.22 35.43 26.77
C LEU A 677 5.74 34.82 28.09
N SER A 678 5.21 33.60 28.06
CA SER A 678 4.80 32.87 29.27
C SER A 678 5.10 31.37 29.19
N HIS A 679 5.45 30.79 30.34
CA HIS A 679 5.65 29.34 30.51
C HIS A 679 4.31 28.65 30.75
N PHE A 680 4.02 27.57 30.02
CA PHE A 680 2.72 26.88 30.11
C PHE A 680 2.47 26.15 31.46
N ARG A 681 3.49 25.98 32.31
CA ARG A 681 3.41 25.19 33.56
C ARG A 681 3.84 25.92 34.84
N SER A 682 4.16 27.22 34.81
CA SER A 682 4.43 27.99 36.03
C SER A 682 3.18 28.69 36.53
N SER A 683 2.69 28.32 37.72
CA SER A 683 1.73 29.13 38.47
C SER A 683 2.39 30.29 39.23
N ASN A 684 3.72 30.31 39.32
CA ASN A 684 4.46 31.36 40.00
C ASN A 684 4.74 32.52 39.04
N SER A 685 4.26 33.71 39.40
CA SER A 685 4.26 34.96 38.62
C SER A 685 5.63 35.67 38.51
N ASN A 686 6.74 34.96 38.74
CA ASN A 686 8.08 35.52 38.61
C ASN A 686 8.52 35.58 37.14
N THR A 687 8.38 36.76 36.54
CA THR A 687 8.84 37.15 35.19
C THR A 687 10.36 37.19 35.01
N ALA A 688 11.12 36.47 35.84
CA ALA A 688 12.56 36.64 36.03
C ALA A 688 13.47 35.78 35.14
N ASN A 689 12.96 34.72 34.51
CA ASN A 689 13.77 33.78 33.71
C ASN A 689 13.24 33.65 32.27
N ASN A 690 13.85 34.35 31.32
CA ASN A 690 13.63 34.14 29.87
C ASN A 690 14.36 32.87 29.38
N ARG A 691 14.23 31.73 30.08
CA ARG A 691 14.99 30.49 29.85
C ARG A 691 14.05 29.31 29.71
N PHE A 692 14.02 28.72 28.52
CA PHE A 692 13.18 27.56 28.19
C PHE A 692 14.04 26.31 28.01
N THR A 693 13.54 25.17 28.47
CA THR A 693 14.16 23.87 28.18
C THR A 693 13.88 23.42 26.74
N ILE A 694 14.75 22.60 26.15
CA ILE A 694 14.58 22.19 24.76
C ILE A 694 13.25 21.41 24.54
N GLY A 695 12.48 21.87 23.55
CA GLY A 695 11.15 21.33 23.25
C GLY A 695 10.01 21.81 24.17
N GLU A 696 10.29 22.68 25.14
CA GLU A 696 9.28 23.28 26.00
C GLU A 696 8.31 24.20 25.24
N ARG A 697 7.01 24.12 25.57
CA ARG A 697 5.98 24.90 24.86
C ARG A 697 6.01 26.36 25.28
N ILE A 698 6.36 27.24 24.34
CA ILE A 698 6.42 28.69 24.54
C ILE A 698 5.05 29.29 24.23
N LYS A 699 4.38 29.89 25.23
CA LYS A 699 3.17 30.69 25.02
C LYS A 699 3.57 32.14 24.74
N VAL A 700 2.90 32.74 23.77
CA VAL A 700 3.16 34.07 23.23
C VAL A 700 1.85 34.81 23.17
N ASP A 701 1.67 35.72 24.11
CA ASP A 701 0.50 36.59 24.18
C ASP A 701 0.79 37.85 23.38
N TRP A 702 -0.11 38.20 22.46
CA TRP A 702 0.09 39.28 21.50
C TRP A 702 -1.06 40.27 21.51
N ILE A 703 -0.74 41.53 21.20
CA ILE A 703 -1.67 42.65 21.10
C ILE A 703 -1.34 43.42 19.82
N ALA A 704 -2.37 43.88 19.11
CA ALA A 704 -2.27 44.68 17.89
C ALA A 704 -3.44 45.69 17.81
N PRO A 705 -3.24 46.86 17.19
CA PRO A 705 -4.27 47.91 17.11
C PRO A 705 -5.36 47.53 16.10
N ASP A 706 -6.55 48.11 16.20
CA ASP A 706 -7.70 47.81 15.32
C ASP A 706 -7.41 47.91 13.81
N THR A 707 -6.40 48.72 13.44
CA THR A 707 -5.94 48.95 12.06
C THR A 707 -4.89 47.95 11.55
N HIS A 708 -4.61 46.88 12.30
CA HIS A 708 -3.66 45.84 11.89
C HIS A 708 -4.19 44.90 10.79
N GLY A 709 -3.34 44.01 10.29
CA GLY A 709 -3.67 43.22 9.11
C GLY A 709 -4.36 41.90 9.42
N ALA A 710 -5.35 41.56 8.60
CA ALA A 710 -6.01 40.25 8.60
C ALA A 710 -5.04 39.06 8.43
N LYS A 711 -3.84 39.29 7.87
CA LYS A 711 -2.78 38.28 7.63
C LYS A 711 -1.50 38.58 8.41
N ASP A 712 -1.64 39.08 9.64
CA ASP A 712 -0.52 39.28 10.54
C ASP A 712 -0.07 37.92 11.13
N TRP A 713 1.22 37.80 11.45
CA TRP A 713 1.84 36.53 11.86
C TRP A 713 3.03 36.73 12.79
N ILE A 714 3.41 35.65 13.48
CA ILE A 714 4.45 35.65 14.51
C ILE A 714 5.43 34.51 14.20
N GLY A 715 6.74 34.79 14.25
CA GLY A 715 7.80 33.80 13.99
C GLY A 715 8.97 33.88 14.96
N ILE A 716 9.64 32.74 15.19
CA ILE A 716 10.82 32.62 16.06
C ILE A 716 12.11 32.66 15.23
N TYR A 717 13.08 33.47 15.65
CA TYR A 717 14.38 33.67 14.99
C TYR A 717 15.52 33.59 15.99
N ARG A 718 16.72 33.14 15.55
CA ARG A 718 17.93 33.31 16.36
C ARG A 718 18.26 34.79 16.42
N LEU A 719 18.65 35.32 17.57
CA LEU A 719 18.86 36.77 17.79
C LEU A 719 19.84 37.40 16.78
N THR A 720 20.85 36.64 16.34
CA THR A 720 21.87 37.07 15.37
C THR A 720 21.49 36.88 13.90
N ALA A 721 20.33 36.28 13.58
CA ALA A 721 19.99 35.88 12.20
C ALA A 721 19.50 37.02 11.29
N ASN A 722 19.09 38.17 11.83
CA ASN A 722 18.51 39.26 11.05
C ASN A 722 19.12 40.61 11.48
N PRO A 723 20.07 41.19 10.71
CA PRO A 723 20.71 42.46 11.05
C PRO A 723 19.72 43.64 11.19
N SER A 724 18.62 43.60 10.44
CA SER A 724 17.55 44.60 10.54
C SER A 724 16.62 44.32 11.71
N LYS A 725 16.36 45.36 12.51
CA LYS A 725 15.31 45.38 13.55
C LYS A 725 13.91 45.67 12.99
N LYS A 726 13.79 46.25 11.79
CA LYS A 726 12.53 46.71 11.16
C LYS A 726 12.00 45.76 10.07
N SER A 727 12.85 44.87 9.56
CA SER A 727 12.53 43.91 8.51
C SER A 727 13.21 42.58 8.80
N THR A 728 12.68 41.49 8.24
CA THR A 728 13.22 40.13 8.39
C THR A 728 13.57 39.60 7.01
N THR A 729 14.80 39.09 6.85
CA THR A 729 15.34 38.61 5.57
C THR A 729 15.61 37.11 5.57
N VAL A 730 15.74 36.49 6.75
CA VAL A 730 15.98 35.05 6.90
C VAL A 730 14.67 34.31 7.21
N SER A 731 14.49 33.12 6.64
CA SER A 731 13.33 32.26 6.88
C SER A 731 13.23 31.79 8.34
N SER A 732 12.00 31.69 8.87
CA SER A 732 11.72 31.04 10.16
C SER A 732 11.82 29.51 10.11
N HIS A 733 12.02 28.90 8.93
CA HIS A 733 12.11 27.44 8.76
C HIS A 733 10.90 26.70 9.37
N GLY A 734 9.69 27.19 9.09
CA GLY A 734 8.42 26.62 9.59
C GLY A 734 8.01 27.06 11.00
N LYS A 735 8.87 27.78 11.73
CA LYS A 735 8.67 28.16 13.15
C LYS A 735 7.84 29.43 13.28
N TRP A 736 6.59 29.38 12.84
CA TRP A 736 5.68 30.53 12.78
C TRP A 736 4.18 30.15 12.88
N HIS A 737 3.34 31.12 13.22
CA HIS A 737 1.87 31.04 13.26
C HIS A 737 1.24 32.34 12.72
N TRP A 738 0.07 32.27 12.10
CA TRP A 738 -0.80 33.44 11.90
C TRP A 738 -1.39 33.89 13.24
N THR A 739 -1.71 35.18 13.39
CA THR A 739 -2.44 35.71 14.55
C THR A 739 -3.95 35.58 14.37
N ASN A 740 -4.47 35.95 13.20
CA ASN A 740 -5.89 35.99 12.86
C ASN A 740 -6.35 34.88 11.90
N ALA A 741 -5.68 33.73 11.89
CA ALA A 741 -6.21 32.56 11.18
C ALA A 741 -7.02 31.68 12.12
N GLU A 742 -8.30 31.48 11.83
CA GLU A 742 -9.03 30.33 12.38
C GLU A 742 -8.79 29.11 11.49
N ILE A 743 -8.36 28.01 12.10
CA ILE A 743 -8.14 26.76 11.39
C ILE A 743 -9.50 26.04 11.32
N LYS A 744 -10.21 26.21 10.20
CA LYS A 744 -11.43 25.45 9.92
C LYS A 744 -11.05 24.11 9.30
N GLN A 745 -11.78 23.07 9.68
CA GLN A 745 -11.55 21.71 9.24
C GLN A 745 -12.51 21.38 8.08
N GLU A 746 -12.01 21.46 6.83
CA GLU A 746 -12.76 21.03 5.64
C GLU A 746 -12.38 19.58 5.32
N GLY A 747 -13.02 18.64 6.02
CA GLY A 747 -12.66 17.22 5.96
C GLY A 747 -11.33 16.94 6.67
N ASP A 748 -10.36 16.36 5.95
CA ASP A 748 -9.04 16.05 6.50
C ASP A 748 -8.08 17.26 6.50
N GLU A 749 -8.29 18.25 5.63
CA GLU A 749 -7.40 19.41 5.51
C GLU A 749 -7.75 20.52 6.53
N ARG A 750 -6.71 21.04 7.18
CA ARG A 750 -6.76 22.14 8.14
C ARG A 750 -6.49 23.47 7.44
N VAL A 751 -7.55 24.13 6.97
CA VAL A 751 -7.46 25.36 6.16
C VAL A 751 -7.47 26.59 7.08
N ALA A 752 -6.51 27.50 6.86
CA ALA A 752 -6.42 28.77 7.54
C ALA A 752 -7.37 29.80 6.89
N VAL A 753 -8.44 30.17 7.61
CA VAL A 753 -9.42 31.19 7.20
C VAL A 753 -9.15 32.50 7.94
N PHE A 754 -9.29 33.63 7.26
CA PHE A 754 -8.90 34.96 7.74
C PHE A 754 -10.08 35.94 7.70
N PRO A 755 -9.99 37.11 8.36
CA PRO A 755 -10.98 38.18 8.20
C PRO A 755 -11.09 38.62 6.72
N PRO A 756 -12.31 38.91 6.22
CA PRO A 756 -13.55 39.14 6.97
C PRO A 756 -14.36 37.88 7.33
N ASP A 757 -13.99 36.67 6.86
CA ASP A 757 -14.76 35.43 7.08
C ASP A 757 -14.67 34.87 8.53
N THR A 758 -13.98 35.62 9.39
CA THR A 758 -13.72 35.39 10.82
C THR A 758 -13.54 36.76 11.50
N PRO A 759 -13.86 36.91 12.80
CA PRO A 759 -13.68 38.18 13.49
C PRO A 759 -12.20 38.55 13.61
N LEU A 760 -11.85 39.81 13.29
CA LEU A 760 -10.51 40.35 13.52
C LEU A 760 -10.26 40.47 15.02
N LYS A 761 -9.22 39.81 15.54
CA LYS A 761 -8.89 39.81 16.97
C LYS A 761 -7.75 40.78 17.20
N THR A 762 -7.90 41.68 18.17
CA THR A 762 -6.89 42.69 18.53
C THR A 762 -5.93 42.19 19.60
N SER A 763 -6.24 41.08 20.25
CA SER A 763 -5.35 40.35 21.14
C SER A 763 -5.58 38.84 21.06
N GLY A 764 -4.59 38.06 21.47
CA GLY A 764 -4.71 36.60 21.54
C GLY A 764 -3.45 35.90 22.02
N SER A 765 -3.51 34.58 22.09
CA SER A 765 -2.39 33.72 22.49
C SER A 765 -1.99 32.77 21.36
N VAL A 766 -0.70 32.62 21.11
CA VAL A 766 -0.10 31.58 20.26
C VAL A 766 0.75 30.67 21.13
N VAL A 767 0.65 29.36 20.95
CA VAL A 767 1.55 28.39 21.60
C VAL A 767 2.41 27.71 20.54
N PHE A 768 3.72 27.83 20.67
CA PHE A 768 4.69 27.09 19.87
C PHE A 768 5.01 25.76 20.56
N SER A 769 4.89 24.65 19.84
CA SER A 769 5.15 23.30 20.31
C SER A 769 5.89 22.46 19.27
N GLY A 770 6.47 21.33 19.70
CA GLY A 770 6.98 20.25 18.84
C GLY A 770 7.71 20.75 17.60
N THR A 771 7.18 20.47 16.42
CA THR A 771 7.85 20.76 15.13
C THR A 771 8.11 22.25 14.86
N LYS A 772 7.39 23.16 15.53
CA LYS A 772 7.53 24.62 15.36
C LYS A 772 8.48 25.29 16.36
N LEU A 773 9.06 24.54 17.29
CA LEU A 773 10.08 25.06 18.21
C LEU A 773 11.50 24.98 17.61
N PRO A 774 12.45 25.82 18.07
CA PRO A 774 13.87 25.60 17.80
C PRO A 774 14.43 24.46 18.66
N TRP A 775 14.59 23.28 18.06
CA TRP A 775 15.31 22.15 18.66
C TRP A 775 16.83 22.32 18.58
N ARG A 776 17.35 23.41 19.18
CA ARG A 776 18.78 23.67 19.40
C ARG A 776 18.96 24.78 20.42
N GLU A 777 20.12 24.83 21.05
CA GLU A 777 20.44 25.84 22.05
C GLU A 777 20.68 27.25 21.49
N GLY A 778 20.68 28.22 22.42
CA GLY A 778 21.13 29.59 22.24
C GLY A 778 20.01 30.63 22.31
N THR A 779 20.35 31.88 22.01
CA THR A 779 19.43 33.01 22.14
C THR A 779 18.54 33.22 20.91
N PHE A 780 17.24 33.37 21.16
CA PHE A 780 16.19 33.60 20.18
C PHE A 780 15.40 34.87 20.52
N GLU A 781 14.66 35.35 19.52
CA GLU A 781 13.66 36.41 19.65
C GLU A 781 12.41 36.03 18.85
N ILE A 782 11.26 36.52 19.29
CA ILE A 782 10.01 36.43 18.54
C ILE A 782 9.77 37.75 17.82
N ARG A 783 9.39 37.68 16.54
CA ARG A 783 9.03 38.84 15.71
C ARG A 783 7.55 38.76 15.32
N TYR A 784 6.84 39.89 15.46
CA TYR A 784 5.49 40.09 14.93
C TYR A 784 5.59 40.76 13.55
N HIS A 785 4.91 40.21 12.56
CA HIS A 785 4.98 40.59 11.15
C HIS A 785 3.61 40.96 10.59
N HIS A 786 3.59 41.93 9.69
CA HIS A 786 2.34 42.55 9.22
C HIS A 786 1.94 42.14 7.80
N HIS A 787 0.68 41.73 7.67
CA HIS A 787 -0.10 41.52 6.45
C HIS A 787 0.62 40.69 5.38
N GLY A 788 1.11 39.50 5.77
CA GLY A 788 1.86 38.59 4.92
C GLY A 788 3.25 39.10 4.47
N LYS A 789 3.70 40.27 4.94
CA LYS A 789 4.99 40.88 4.59
C LYS A 789 5.98 40.75 5.74
N HIS A 790 7.27 40.72 5.43
CA HIS A 790 8.34 40.59 6.43
C HIS A 790 8.69 41.90 7.17
N LYS A 791 7.78 42.89 7.20
CA LYS A 791 7.92 44.11 8.01
C LYS A 791 7.62 43.75 9.47
N VAL A 792 8.55 44.09 10.37
CA VAL A 792 8.44 43.79 11.81
C VAL A 792 7.73 44.94 12.50
N MET A 793 6.70 44.63 13.30
CA MET A 793 5.95 45.62 14.09
C MET A 793 6.30 45.56 15.58
N ALA A 794 6.48 44.36 16.13
CA ALA A 794 6.92 44.14 17.50
C ALA A 794 8.00 43.05 17.57
N ARG A 795 8.79 43.07 18.65
CA ARG A 795 9.81 42.08 19.00
C ARG A 795 9.65 41.71 20.47
N SER A 796 9.76 40.43 20.81
CA SER A 796 9.85 40.04 22.22
C SER A 796 11.18 40.50 22.82
N ILE A 797 11.25 40.50 24.14
CA ILE A 797 12.52 40.37 24.86
C ILE A 797 13.26 39.10 24.37
N PRO A 798 14.61 39.12 24.26
CA PRO A 798 15.37 37.93 23.93
C PRO A 798 15.21 36.85 24.99
N PHE A 799 15.15 35.60 24.55
CA PHE A 799 15.04 34.43 25.41
C PHE A 799 16.03 33.35 24.97
N GLU A 800 16.37 32.47 25.89
CA GLU A 800 17.39 31.44 25.73
C GLU A 800 16.72 30.07 25.74
N ILE A 801 17.11 29.20 24.79
CA ILE A 801 16.77 27.78 24.83
C ILE A 801 18.03 27.03 25.24
N LEU A 802 17.92 26.18 26.28
CA LEU A 802 19.01 25.41 26.84
C LEU A 802 18.68 23.92 26.83
N ALA A 803 19.72 23.08 26.77
CA ALA A 803 19.62 21.70 27.19
C ALA A 803 19.25 21.65 28.69
N PRO A 804 18.36 20.73 29.13
CA PRO A 804 18.33 20.34 30.53
C PRO A 804 19.70 19.74 30.92
N PRO A 805 20.14 19.89 32.18
CA PRO A 805 21.38 19.26 32.64
C PRO A 805 21.29 17.74 32.50
N MET A 806 22.40 17.11 32.11
CA MET A 806 22.51 15.65 32.07
C MET A 806 22.38 15.11 33.50
N PRO A 807 21.51 14.11 33.76
CA PRO A 807 21.52 13.34 35.00
C PRO A 807 22.82 12.55 35.17
N ASP A 808 23.05 11.98 36.35
CA ASP A 808 24.14 11.02 36.50
C ASP A 808 23.89 9.77 35.62
N ARG A 809 24.96 9.15 35.12
CA ARG A 809 24.88 8.01 34.18
C ARG A 809 24.33 6.75 34.85
N ASP A 810 24.51 6.64 36.16
CA ASP A 810 24.04 5.52 36.97
C ASP A 810 22.58 5.71 37.44
N ASP A 811 22.03 6.94 37.36
CA ASP A 811 20.63 7.25 37.69
C ASP A 811 19.70 6.98 36.50
N GLN A 812 19.37 5.70 36.30
CA GLN A 812 18.44 5.25 35.26
C GLN A 812 17.05 5.90 35.36
N ASP A 813 16.57 6.25 36.54
CA ASP A 813 15.23 6.79 36.72
C ASP A 813 15.17 8.27 36.32
N ALA A 814 16.18 9.07 36.67
CA ALA A 814 16.31 10.43 36.18
C ALA A 814 16.52 10.47 34.65
N ILE A 815 17.30 9.54 34.08
CA ILE A 815 17.43 9.42 32.61
C ILE A 815 16.07 9.07 31.97
N GLN A 816 15.32 8.11 32.53
CA GLN A 816 13.99 7.74 32.02
C GLN A 816 12.98 8.90 32.08
N VAL A 817 12.89 9.61 33.22
CA VAL A 817 11.98 10.75 33.39
C VAL A 817 12.33 11.88 32.43
N LEU A 818 13.62 12.20 32.28
CA LEU A 818 14.08 13.23 31.36
C LEU A 818 13.79 12.85 29.90
N LEU A 819 14.08 11.61 29.52
CA LEU A 819 13.89 11.13 28.15
C LEU A 819 12.41 11.01 27.78
N LEU A 820 11.55 10.58 28.70
CA LEU A 820 10.09 10.61 28.55
C LEU A 820 9.61 12.04 28.29
N ARG A 821 10.13 13.02 29.03
CA ARG A 821 9.77 14.43 28.86
C ARG A 821 10.21 14.97 27.49
N LEU A 822 11.38 14.58 26.99
CA LEU A 822 11.85 14.92 25.64
C LEU A 822 10.96 14.30 24.55
N VAL A 823 10.59 13.02 24.66
CA VAL A 823 9.69 12.33 23.71
C VAL A 823 8.30 12.97 23.72
N GLN A 824 7.71 13.26 24.89
CA GLN A 824 6.46 14.01 25.01
C GLN A 824 6.53 15.39 24.33
N ASN A 825 7.65 16.10 24.47
CA ASN A 825 7.88 17.40 23.83
C ASN A 825 8.01 17.31 22.30
N VAL A 826 8.64 16.27 21.75
CA VAL A 826 8.66 16.02 20.29
C VAL A 826 7.25 15.71 19.77
N LEU A 827 6.45 14.98 20.55
CA LEU A 827 5.06 14.60 20.23
C LEU A 827 4.03 15.68 20.60
N ASP A 828 4.41 16.96 20.62
CA ASP A 828 3.58 18.15 20.89
C ASP A 828 2.85 18.17 22.27
N ASN A 829 3.12 17.18 23.13
CA ASN A 829 2.30 16.78 24.27
C ASN A 829 0.83 16.48 23.86
N ASP A 830 0.61 15.86 22.70
CA ASP A 830 -0.70 15.41 22.19
C ASP A 830 -1.21 14.21 23.03
N PRO A 831 -2.31 14.35 23.81
CA PRO A 831 -2.80 13.30 24.71
C PRO A 831 -3.38 12.07 23.98
N ILE A 832 -3.46 12.10 22.64
CA ILE A 832 -3.80 10.92 21.84
C ILE A 832 -2.55 10.14 21.43
N LYS A 833 -1.34 10.76 21.43
CA LYS A 833 -0.13 10.21 20.79
C LYS A 833 1.12 10.15 21.65
N MET A 834 1.19 10.90 22.75
CA MET A 834 2.36 10.86 23.64
C MET A 834 2.32 9.66 24.60
N PRO A 835 3.47 9.05 24.94
CA PRO A 835 3.56 8.13 26.07
C PRO A 835 3.37 8.91 27.39
N MET A 836 2.66 8.29 28.33
CA MET A 836 2.42 8.81 29.68
C MET A 836 3.44 8.26 30.69
N SER A 837 3.92 7.04 30.46
CA SER A 837 4.86 6.27 31.30
C SER A 837 6.09 5.82 30.49
N PRO A 838 7.28 5.60 31.09
CA PRO A 838 8.46 5.14 30.36
C PRO A 838 8.32 3.76 29.70
N ILE A 839 7.34 2.96 30.13
CA ILE A 839 7.01 1.62 29.61
C ILE A 839 5.95 1.62 28.49
N ASP A 840 5.33 2.76 28.18
CA ASP A 840 4.32 2.85 27.11
C ASP A 840 4.97 2.69 25.72
N ASP A 841 4.35 1.88 24.86
CA ASP A 841 4.79 1.70 23.46
C ASP A 841 4.28 2.83 22.56
N TYR A 842 5.17 3.71 22.08
CA TYR A 842 4.86 4.78 21.13
C TYR A 842 5.10 4.35 19.66
N THR A 843 4.36 3.37 19.16
CA THR A 843 4.57 2.72 17.84
C THR A 843 4.41 3.60 16.59
N TYR A 844 4.13 4.91 16.72
CA TYR A 844 3.84 5.81 15.58
C TYR A 844 4.68 7.10 15.58
N LEU A 845 6.01 6.93 15.57
CA LEU A 845 6.94 8.00 15.20
C LEU A 845 7.12 8.04 13.67
N ASP A 846 6.71 9.13 13.04
CA ASP A 846 7.16 9.43 11.68
C ASP A 846 8.69 9.71 11.66
N GLU A 847 9.32 9.52 10.50
CA GLU A 847 10.77 9.70 10.31
C GLU A 847 11.27 11.07 10.81
N GLN A 848 10.47 12.13 10.64
CA GLN A 848 10.85 13.49 11.07
C GLN A 848 10.79 13.65 12.59
N ARG A 849 9.89 12.95 13.29
CA ARG A 849 9.84 12.89 14.76
C ARG A 849 10.94 12.01 15.31
N ALA A 850 11.16 10.83 14.73
CA ALA A 850 12.24 9.91 15.12
C ALA A 850 13.61 10.61 15.03
N LYS A 851 13.90 11.30 13.92
CA LYS A 851 15.11 12.13 13.76
C LYS A 851 15.20 13.29 14.77
N LYS A 852 14.07 13.83 15.26
CA LYS A 852 14.06 14.88 16.31
C LYS A 852 14.29 14.32 17.71
N VAL A 853 13.79 13.13 18.03
CA VAL A 853 14.13 12.43 19.28
C VAL A 853 15.62 12.07 19.28
N ALA A 854 16.14 11.47 18.20
CA ALA A 854 17.57 11.18 18.06
C ALA A 854 18.45 12.44 18.21
N HIS A 855 18.07 13.56 17.58
CA HIS A 855 18.76 14.84 17.74
C HIS A 855 18.66 15.40 19.17
N ALA A 856 17.51 15.24 19.86
CA ALA A 856 17.36 15.65 21.25
C ALA A 856 18.25 14.81 22.18
N ILE A 857 18.37 13.50 21.94
CA ILE A 857 19.28 12.62 22.68
C ILE A 857 20.74 13.02 22.45
N LYS A 858 21.15 13.25 21.19
CA LYS A 858 22.50 13.72 20.86
C LYS A 858 22.84 15.05 21.53
N LEU A 859 21.87 15.96 21.64
CA LEU A 859 22.07 17.29 22.24
C LEU A 859 22.13 17.25 23.77
N VAL A 860 21.33 16.40 24.43
CA VAL A 860 21.25 16.33 25.91
C VAL A 860 22.24 15.34 26.51
N PHE A 861 22.47 14.21 25.85
CA PHE A 861 23.30 13.11 26.37
C PHE A 861 24.61 12.90 25.59
N GLY A 862 24.81 13.59 24.46
CA GLY A 862 25.98 13.41 23.58
C GLY A 862 25.94 12.15 22.70
N VAL A 863 24.98 11.24 22.93
CA VAL A 863 24.87 9.95 22.22
C VAL A 863 24.15 10.11 20.88
N GLU A 864 24.81 9.76 19.77
CA GLU A 864 24.22 9.80 18.43
C GLU A 864 23.58 8.48 18.05
N PHE A 865 22.25 8.38 18.20
CA PHE A 865 21.48 7.27 17.64
C PHE A 865 21.02 7.55 16.21
N ALA A 866 20.98 6.48 15.40
CA ALA A 866 20.23 6.47 14.16
C ALA A 866 18.72 6.52 14.46
N TRP A 867 17.91 7.12 13.59
CA TRP A 867 16.48 7.34 13.86
C TRP A 867 15.68 6.02 13.89
N GLU A 868 16.18 5.02 13.16
CA GLU A 868 15.71 3.64 13.14
C GLU A 868 15.77 3.00 14.54
N VAL A 869 16.77 3.34 15.35
CA VAL A 869 16.88 2.86 16.75
C VAL A 869 15.74 3.41 17.60
N ILE A 870 15.30 4.64 17.37
CA ILE A 870 14.17 5.24 18.10
C ILE A 870 12.83 4.59 17.71
N VAL A 871 12.71 4.10 16.47
CA VAL A 871 11.52 3.39 15.99
C VAL A 871 11.51 1.94 16.49
N ALA A 872 12.67 1.28 16.54
CA ALA A 872 12.81 -0.09 17.07
C ALA A 872 12.70 -0.15 18.60
N ASP A 873 13.25 0.82 19.33
CA ASP A 873 13.03 0.96 20.77
C ASP A 873 11.76 1.78 21.02
N THR A 874 10.62 1.10 20.89
CA THR A 874 9.26 1.64 21.09
C THR A 874 8.98 2.18 22.49
N ARG A 875 9.92 2.09 23.44
CA ARG A 875 9.77 2.43 24.86
C ARG A 875 10.95 3.26 25.36
N VAL A 876 10.67 4.21 26.26
CA VAL A 876 11.66 5.12 26.84
C VAL A 876 12.69 4.36 27.68
N SER A 877 12.25 3.36 28.44
CA SER A 877 13.12 2.53 29.29
C SER A 877 14.16 1.70 28.54
N ARG A 878 13.89 1.36 27.26
CA ARG A 878 14.88 0.73 26.38
C ARG A 878 15.94 1.73 25.95
N LEU A 879 15.52 2.93 25.53
CA LEU A 879 16.44 4.00 25.14
C LEU A 879 17.29 4.52 26.32
N SER A 880 16.76 4.64 27.56
CA SER A 880 17.56 5.03 28.73
C SER A 880 18.68 4.02 29.04
N THR A 881 18.38 2.73 28.85
CA THR A 881 19.36 1.64 28.98
C THR A 881 20.46 1.72 27.91
N ARG A 882 20.19 2.31 26.73
CA ARG A 882 21.20 2.58 25.69
C ARG A 882 21.94 3.92 25.85
N VAL A 883 21.42 4.85 26.65
CA VAL A 883 22.02 6.19 26.88
C VAL A 883 23.03 6.18 28.02
N SER A 884 22.84 5.29 28.99
CA SER A 884 23.73 5.07 30.14
C SER A 884 24.97 4.23 29.81
N LYS A 885 24.88 3.39 28.76
CA LYS A 885 25.98 2.54 28.24
C LYS A 885 26.83 3.26 27.21
#